data_AF-A0A521IBP9-F1
#
_entry.id   AF-A0A521IBP9-F1
#
_cell.length_a   1.000
_cell.length_b   1.000
_cell.length_c   1.000
_cell.angle_alpha   90.00
_cell.angle_beta   90.00
_cell.angle_gamma   90.00
#
_symmetry.space_group_name_H-M   'P 1'
#
loop_
_entity.id
_entity.type
_entity.pdbx_description
1 polymer ?
#
loop_
_entity_poly.entity_id
_entity_poly.type
_entity_poly.pdbx_seq_one_letter_code
_entity_poly.pdbx_strand_id
1 'polypeptide(L)'
;MIRQTPPLPPLPTLPVRTISESPRQPRVDDARYLGLPHFLAGLADAGGEAHLLAAGKPGWIVVRAQVKPPEASADYSHLADKGLGVIVVLSNNSALHGAFPNSYDYELFAHQCANFVKKSRGARIWVIGNEPNAARERAMFDGAVNSGELITPDMYARLYTLARKAIRALPGHEHDFVVPAAIAPFNTQTTYPGNPSGDWVRYFADTLFQITAQGGGADGLALHAHTHGYDANLVTSDAKGTNQFQNRNTQFRAYRDFLAAVLPAMRNLPVFITAASPLDPGWTNANRGWMQAALAEINHWNSNTNNQPIQALCFSRWQSLPTDPPGWGLADKPQAVNDLRTALQNDFRLRWPGLPPTPDFKAQWIAVITPQNNALTTNETVSGRIVVKNVGAKAWLSGGANPIRLSYRWYNAQGVEIPLAPPPEHFSLSQNILPGQTAIIEGVRLRAPQWQGECIVKFDLIQEGHAWFSALSSPTRDLNITVQAPPYAAEWEQVISIPEKGIALNSNTIGTITVKNLGSRTWYKAGPNPVSIGYRWYNAQGVQVPVSPYAGNFEMDADTPPGKTASFSNVVLRAPHYDGTFTLRWDLSHEGITWFSQQGVEAFDQVVPVYIPIPDYAVKWINLFLDVRGALEPNETITGTVTVQNIGAKTWNAADEMPVKLGYHWYDAENNIITLAAYPGNFALRADVPPQGMATFENVVVRAPVPQGKYKLAFDLSHEGVTWFSAAGAKLFEAQVAVKTDASPFVTQFQEIFAIPQNQITAGETVSGRVVVRNAGAELWNAEGADAVRLGYRWYNLIGEQVNAPTYPGPRVLLHDVAPRDSATFDQVEIHTPAAPGDYTLQFDLLRGDEWFSNGASAPAETQVRIKAPPLEWGAQFISHNTPAHLVAGQTVDVALSLVNIGKRTWETDGAHPVHIAYQWFNANGAQQFSVQELRTALPQDVEPEEEIDFAASLAAPNTPGVYQLHWDLIAEGISWFADGGNPALVLPVNVTAAPTATTLWRAEASHNGASAILAIDGDLGSFWTNQARQTQGMWFRIDLGEPRLIDGLAFRSPGHAYPFAYTVRVSGDGQSWRTVAAIAQGNARDVVASFAPLQVRYAQIDLLASHDEEWMISEIQIHPCPAWNATASNNNEYAHNAIDDNPTTAWTTVEPQAPNMWFQLDLGRVESVSGLRLTPPKDEIPLGYRVSIWNQQAGGWQKIAEKQNNTEAINISFAPVQTQFLNIQLLQPAELPFAIREARVTKAMTAWVGPMRAQERN
;
A
#
# COMPACT_ATOMS: atom_id res chain seq x y z
N MET A 1 66.94 38.36 -36.22
CA MET A 1 66.30 39.29 -35.27
C MET A 1 64.81 39.37 -35.59
N ILE A 2 63.98 39.11 -34.58
CA ILE A 2 62.81 39.90 -34.13
C ILE A 2 61.85 40.43 -35.23
N ARG A 3 60.57 40.07 -35.18
CA ARG A 3 59.45 40.94 -34.73
C ARG A 3 58.06 40.34 -34.98
N GLN A 4 57.22 40.50 -33.96
CA GLN A 4 55.81 40.15 -33.86
C GLN A 4 54.90 41.18 -34.56
N THR A 5 53.71 40.73 -34.99
CA THR A 5 52.41 41.42 -34.81
C THR A 5 51.25 40.39 -35.02
N PRO A 6 50.02 40.64 -34.50
CA PRO A 6 49.22 39.67 -33.73
C PRO A 6 48.15 38.89 -34.53
N PRO A 7 47.60 37.78 -34.00
CA PRO A 7 46.47 37.09 -34.62
C PRO A 7 45.10 37.67 -34.20
N LEU A 8 44.23 37.85 -35.21
CA LEU A 8 42.79 38.13 -35.16
C LEU A 8 41.97 36.91 -34.68
N PRO A 9 40.71 37.11 -34.22
CA PRO A 9 39.99 36.14 -33.38
C PRO A 9 39.30 35.02 -34.19
N PRO A 10 39.18 33.80 -33.63
CA PRO A 10 38.38 32.73 -34.21
C PRO A 10 36.89 32.81 -33.82
N LEU A 11 36.04 32.50 -34.82
CA LEU A 11 34.58 32.32 -34.79
C LEU A 11 34.12 31.24 -33.79
N PRO A 12 32.85 31.29 -33.32
CA PRO A 12 32.36 30.48 -32.20
C PRO A 12 32.28 28.99 -32.58
N THR A 13 33.07 28.17 -31.87
CA THR A 13 32.93 26.71 -31.86
C THR A 13 31.80 26.31 -30.92
N LEU A 14 30.70 25.79 -31.48
CA LEU A 14 29.70 25.04 -30.73
C LEU A 14 30.37 23.80 -30.09
N PRO A 15 30.26 23.59 -28.78
CA PRO A 15 30.84 22.41 -28.15
C PRO A 15 30.04 21.16 -28.53
N VAL A 16 30.71 20.23 -29.22
CA VAL A 16 30.31 18.83 -29.31
C VAL A 16 30.26 18.29 -27.88
N ARG A 17 29.06 17.99 -27.38
CA ARG A 17 28.87 17.23 -26.14
C ARG A 17 29.34 15.79 -26.38
N THR A 18 30.60 15.49 -26.05
CA THR A 18 30.97 14.14 -25.64
C THR A 18 30.33 13.87 -24.29
N ILE A 19 29.19 13.18 -24.28
CA ILE A 19 28.63 12.59 -23.07
C ILE A 19 29.53 11.38 -22.75
N SER A 20 30.63 11.65 -22.04
CA SER A 20 31.24 10.65 -21.18
C SER A 20 30.38 10.60 -19.93
N GLU A 21 29.47 9.63 -19.84
CA GLU A 21 28.87 9.28 -18.56
C GLU A 21 29.99 8.77 -17.65
N SER A 22 30.51 9.65 -16.81
CA SER A 22 31.20 9.23 -15.59
C SER A 22 30.20 8.43 -14.74
N PRO A 23 30.60 7.30 -14.13
CA PRO A 23 29.69 6.55 -13.28
C PRO A 23 29.17 7.47 -12.18
N ARG A 24 27.85 7.67 -12.10
CA ARG A 24 27.22 8.37 -10.98
C ARG A 24 27.72 7.71 -9.69
N GLN A 25 28.29 8.50 -8.79
CA GLN A 25 28.52 8.05 -7.43
C GLN A 25 27.17 7.59 -6.83
N PRO A 26 27.13 6.43 -6.13
CA PRO A 26 25.92 5.96 -5.46
C PRO A 26 25.40 7.03 -4.49
N ARG A 27 24.08 7.08 -4.28
CA ARG A 27 23.53 7.97 -3.23
C ARG A 27 24.05 7.46 -1.88
N VAL A 28 24.18 8.35 -0.88
CA VAL A 28 24.70 8.02 0.45
C VAL A 28 23.98 6.81 1.09
N ASP A 29 22.72 6.58 0.74
CA ASP A 29 21.92 5.44 1.21
C ASP A 29 22.31 4.08 0.60
N ASP A 30 22.87 4.04 -0.62
CA ASP A 30 23.28 2.79 -1.29
C ASP A 30 24.51 2.15 -0.62
N ALA A 31 25.36 2.97 0.01
CA ALA A 31 26.60 2.52 0.66
C ALA A 31 26.34 1.71 1.93
N ARG A 32 25.24 1.97 2.66
CA ARG A 32 24.94 1.34 3.95
C ARG A 32 24.60 -0.15 3.83
N TYR A 33 24.06 -0.56 2.67
CA TYR A 33 23.66 -1.93 2.36
C TYR A 33 24.77 -2.74 1.67
N LEU A 34 25.86 -2.08 1.26
CA LEU A 34 26.93 -2.71 0.50
C LEU A 34 27.57 -3.86 1.30
N GLY A 35 27.59 -5.07 0.73
CA GLY A 35 28.13 -6.27 1.38
C GLY A 35 27.20 -6.96 2.38
N LEU A 36 25.92 -6.57 2.46
CA LEU A 36 24.90 -7.36 3.17
C LEU A 36 24.37 -8.46 2.24
N PRO A 37 23.87 -9.58 2.78
CA PRO A 37 23.31 -10.66 1.98
C PRO A 37 22.08 -10.20 1.20
N HIS A 38 21.78 -10.90 0.11
CA HIS A 38 20.62 -10.63 -0.75
C HIS A 38 19.48 -11.65 -0.54
N PHE A 39 19.62 -12.56 0.43
CA PHE A 39 18.71 -13.67 0.69
C PHE A 39 18.07 -13.58 2.08
N LEU A 40 16.82 -14.03 2.18
CA LEU A 40 15.99 -13.92 3.38
C LEU A 40 16.37 -14.88 4.52
N ALA A 41 16.75 -16.09 4.17
CA ALA A 41 16.97 -17.15 5.15
C ALA A 41 18.13 -16.83 6.09
N GLY A 42 17.95 -17.15 7.36
CA GLY A 42 19.02 -17.06 8.35
C GLY A 42 18.90 -18.09 9.45
N LEU A 43 19.91 -18.13 10.31
CA LEU A 43 19.97 -19.00 11.48
C LEU A 43 20.30 -18.18 12.72
N ALA A 44 19.63 -18.48 13.83
CA ALA A 44 20.09 -18.02 15.13
C ALA A 44 21.11 -19.03 15.67
N ASP A 45 22.25 -18.50 16.10
CA ASP A 45 23.49 -19.19 16.43
C ASP A 45 24.31 -19.67 15.22
N ALA A 46 25.62 -19.58 15.35
CA ALA A 46 26.56 -20.07 14.34
C ALA A 46 26.69 -21.61 14.38
N GLY A 47 27.13 -22.19 13.26
CA GLY A 47 27.39 -23.62 13.09
C GLY A 47 26.56 -24.29 11.99
N GLY A 48 25.56 -23.59 11.43
CA GLY A 48 24.70 -24.11 10.35
C GLY A 48 24.88 -23.41 9.01
N GLU A 49 25.72 -22.37 8.95
CA GLU A 49 25.93 -21.52 7.77
C GLU A 49 26.41 -22.29 6.53
N ALA A 50 27.05 -23.45 6.72
CA ALA A 50 27.45 -24.33 5.62
C ALA A 50 26.26 -24.74 4.73
N HIS A 51 25.04 -24.83 5.29
CA HIS A 51 23.83 -25.15 4.52
C HIS A 51 23.38 -23.98 3.63
N LEU A 52 23.48 -22.75 4.13
CA LEU A 52 23.19 -21.53 3.36
C LEU A 52 24.19 -21.38 2.19
N LEU A 53 25.48 -21.56 2.50
CA LEU A 53 26.57 -21.42 1.53
C LEU A 53 26.54 -22.52 0.47
N ALA A 54 26.26 -23.77 0.86
CA ALA A 54 26.13 -24.89 -0.09
C ALA A 54 24.98 -24.69 -1.09
N ALA A 55 23.92 -23.97 -0.69
CA ALA A 55 22.83 -23.59 -1.59
C ALA A 55 23.16 -22.37 -2.47
N GLY A 56 24.35 -21.76 -2.32
CA GLY A 56 24.71 -20.51 -2.99
C GLY A 56 23.91 -19.30 -2.50
N LYS A 57 23.35 -19.37 -1.28
CA LYS A 57 22.42 -18.38 -0.72
C LYS A 57 22.96 -17.87 0.62
N PRO A 58 24.05 -17.07 0.61
CA PRO A 58 24.54 -16.45 1.83
C PRO A 58 23.47 -15.55 2.43
N GLY A 59 22.91 -15.96 3.56
CA GLY A 59 21.83 -15.29 4.27
C GLY A 59 22.31 -14.65 5.57
N TRP A 60 21.54 -14.80 6.65
CA TRP A 60 21.78 -14.13 7.93
C TRP A 60 22.22 -15.08 9.03
N ILE A 61 23.09 -14.61 9.93
CA ILE A 61 23.48 -15.32 11.15
C ILE A 61 23.29 -14.37 12.33
N VAL A 62 22.46 -14.78 13.29
CA VAL A 62 22.28 -14.06 14.56
C VAL A 62 23.22 -14.67 15.58
N VAL A 63 24.07 -13.86 16.21
CA VAL A 63 25.01 -14.29 17.25
C VAL A 63 24.71 -13.53 18.54
N ARG A 64 24.61 -14.24 19.66
CA ARG A 64 24.52 -13.62 20.98
C ARG A 64 25.93 -13.36 21.51
N ALA A 65 26.18 -12.16 22.02
CA ALA A 65 27.46 -11.75 22.56
C ALA A 65 27.30 -11.05 23.91
N GLN A 66 28.17 -11.41 24.85
CA GLN A 66 28.22 -10.79 26.17
C GLN A 66 29.21 -9.63 26.17
N VAL A 67 28.81 -8.51 26.77
CA VAL A 67 29.63 -7.29 26.77
C VAL A 67 30.54 -7.17 28.01
N LYS A 68 30.49 -8.12 28.94
CA LYS A 68 31.34 -8.19 30.15
C LYS A 68 32.37 -9.33 30.04
N PRO A 69 33.62 -9.18 30.53
CA PRO A 69 34.30 -7.99 31.10
C PRO A 69 34.86 -7.02 30.02
N PRO A 70 35.45 -5.84 30.36
CA PRO A 70 35.88 -4.79 29.41
C PRO A 70 36.83 -5.18 28.26
N GLU A 71 37.36 -6.41 28.24
CA GLU A 71 38.15 -6.96 27.13
C GLU A 71 37.33 -7.80 26.13
N ALA A 72 36.03 -7.97 26.38
CA ALA A 72 35.13 -8.71 25.49
C ALA A 72 35.16 -8.12 24.07
N SER A 73 35.42 -8.99 23.10
CA SER A 73 35.44 -8.70 21.67
C SER A 73 35.16 -9.98 20.89
N ALA A 74 34.75 -9.86 19.63
CA ALA A 74 34.54 -11.00 18.75
C ALA A 74 34.93 -10.69 17.30
N ASP A 75 35.38 -11.72 16.61
CA ASP A 75 35.74 -11.65 15.19
C ASP A 75 34.74 -12.41 14.33
N TYR A 76 33.90 -11.67 13.63
CA TYR A 76 32.87 -12.19 12.74
C TYR A 76 33.29 -12.17 11.26
N SER A 77 34.51 -11.75 10.93
CA SER A 77 34.99 -11.68 9.53
C SER A 77 34.91 -13.04 8.84
N HIS A 78 35.12 -14.14 9.57
CA HIS A 78 34.98 -15.49 9.03
C HIS A 78 33.57 -15.86 8.50
N LEU A 79 32.53 -15.10 8.90
CA LEU A 79 31.17 -15.19 8.36
C LEU A 79 30.95 -14.12 7.30
N ALA A 80 31.28 -12.86 7.61
CA ALA A 80 31.05 -11.72 6.72
C ALA A 80 31.81 -11.82 5.39
N ASP A 81 33.05 -12.31 5.40
CA ASP A 81 33.88 -12.50 4.20
C ASP A 81 33.29 -13.58 3.25
N LYS A 82 32.39 -14.43 3.75
CA LYS A 82 31.63 -15.40 2.95
C LYS A 82 30.31 -14.82 2.41
N GLY A 83 30.07 -13.53 2.61
CA GLY A 83 28.87 -12.81 2.19
C GLY A 83 27.67 -12.94 3.14
N LEU A 84 27.84 -13.53 4.33
CA LEU A 84 26.78 -13.66 5.32
C LEU A 84 26.56 -12.35 6.09
N GLY A 85 25.30 -12.03 6.36
CA GLY A 85 24.93 -10.90 7.20
C GLY A 85 24.99 -11.27 8.68
N VAL A 86 25.81 -10.59 9.46
CA VAL A 86 25.98 -10.88 10.90
C VAL A 86 25.16 -9.88 11.73
N ILE A 87 24.22 -10.41 12.51
CA ILE A 87 23.41 -9.67 13.48
C ILE A 87 23.87 -10.07 14.88
N VAL A 88 24.38 -9.12 15.66
CA VAL A 88 24.91 -9.40 17.00
C VAL A 88 23.95 -8.87 18.06
N VAL A 89 23.43 -9.77 18.89
CA VAL A 89 22.60 -9.43 20.05
C VAL A 89 23.51 -9.25 21.26
N LEU A 90 23.65 -8.00 21.72
CA LEU A 90 24.50 -7.63 22.85
C LEU A 90 23.73 -7.80 24.17
N SER A 91 24.26 -8.61 25.09
CA SER A 91 23.65 -8.91 26.39
C SER A 91 24.60 -8.62 27.56
N ASN A 92 24.01 -8.33 28.73
CA ASN A 92 24.73 -8.00 29.96
C ASN A 92 25.40 -9.21 30.61
N ASN A 93 24.76 -10.39 30.60
CA ASN A 93 25.27 -11.59 31.26
C ASN A 93 24.95 -12.89 30.48
N SER A 94 25.48 -14.02 30.94
CA SER A 94 25.24 -15.37 30.38
C SER A 94 23.86 -15.92 30.75
N ALA A 95 23.41 -16.93 29.99
CA ALA A 95 22.03 -17.47 29.89
C ALA A 95 21.28 -17.86 31.19
N LEU A 96 21.86 -17.65 32.38
CA LEU A 96 21.26 -17.92 33.70
C LEU A 96 20.87 -16.64 34.46
N HIS A 97 21.31 -15.45 34.03
CA HIS A 97 20.97 -14.16 34.64
C HIS A 97 20.71 -13.15 33.51
N GLY A 98 19.54 -12.52 33.51
CA GLY A 98 18.92 -11.87 32.34
C GLY A 98 19.79 -10.95 31.46
N ALA A 99 19.37 -10.78 30.20
CA ALA A 99 20.10 -9.96 29.21
C ALA A 99 20.29 -8.49 29.60
N PHE A 100 19.55 -7.97 30.58
CA PHE A 100 19.59 -6.58 31.01
C PHE A 100 20.28 -6.39 32.37
N PRO A 101 21.06 -5.32 32.55
CA PRO A 101 21.53 -4.89 33.87
C PRO A 101 20.38 -4.19 34.63
N ASN A 102 20.60 -3.84 35.89
CA ASN A 102 19.66 -2.97 36.59
C ASN A 102 19.66 -1.55 35.99
N SER A 103 18.58 -0.79 36.17
CA SER A 103 18.41 0.56 35.63
C SER A 103 19.48 1.55 36.05
N TYR A 104 20.07 1.38 37.24
CA TYR A 104 21.19 2.18 37.71
C TYR A 104 22.51 1.93 36.95
N ASP A 105 22.64 0.80 36.24
CA ASP A 105 23.83 0.39 35.49
C ASP A 105 23.71 0.61 33.97
N TYR A 106 22.63 1.27 33.50
CA TYR A 106 22.36 1.43 32.06
C TYR A 106 23.45 2.19 31.31
N GLU A 107 24.05 3.21 31.91
CA GLU A 107 25.17 3.95 31.31
C GLU A 107 26.43 3.09 31.19
N LEU A 108 26.74 2.32 32.24
CA LEU A 108 27.86 1.38 32.23
C LEU A 108 27.69 0.33 31.12
N PHE A 109 26.49 -0.23 30.99
CA PHE A 109 26.19 -1.19 29.93
C PHE A 109 26.29 -0.58 28.53
N ALA A 110 25.80 0.66 28.33
CA ALA A 110 25.96 1.37 27.07
C ALA A 110 27.45 1.55 26.68
N HIS A 111 28.30 1.90 27.64
CA HIS A 111 29.75 1.97 27.43
C HIS A 111 30.38 0.60 27.13
N GLN A 112 29.90 -0.46 27.78
CA GLN A 112 30.37 -1.82 27.52
C GLN A 112 29.97 -2.28 26.10
N CYS A 113 28.75 -1.99 25.65
CA CYS A 113 28.32 -2.22 24.28
C CYS A 113 29.23 -1.50 23.28
N ALA A 114 29.49 -0.20 23.47
CA ALA A 114 30.39 0.56 22.59
C ALA A 114 31.83 0.00 22.59
N ASN A 115 32.36 -0.38 23.75
CA ASN A 115 33.69 -0.97 23.85
C ASN A 115 33.76 -2.33 23.14
N PHE A 116 32.72 -3.16 23.26
CA PHE A 116 32.62 -4.43 22.54
C PHE A 116 32.59 -4.21 21.04
N VAL A 117 31.76 -3.29 20.55
CA VAL A 117 31.65 -2.94 19.11
C VAL A 117 32.99 -2.45 18.57
N LYS A 118 33.63 -1.49 19.25
CA LYS A 118 34.93 -0.92 18.86
C LYS A 118 36.03 -1.98 18.66
N LYS A 119 36.00 -3.05 19.47
CA LYS A 119 37.01 -4.12 19.44
C LYS A 119 36.62 -5.29 18.53
N SER A 120 35.38 -5.33 18.07
CA SER A 120 34.87 -6.40 17.23
C SER A 120 34.97 -6.03 15.76
N ARG A 121 35.05 -7.04 14.89
CA ARG A 121 35.13 -6.84 13.43
C ARG A 121 34.23 -7.81 12.68
N GLY A 122 33.85 -7.44 11.45
CA GLY A 122 32.99 -8.26 10.59
C GLY A 122 31.49 -8.22 10.90
N ALA A 123 31.05 -7.42 11.88
CA ALA A 123 29.63 -7.17 12.14
C ALA A 123 29.34 -5.67 12.09
N ARG A 124 28.10 -5.34 11.70
CA ARG A 124 27.61 -3.95 11.59
C ARG A 124 26.15 -3.78 12.02
N ILE A 125 25.53 -4.84 12.54
CA ILE A 125 24.15 -4.84 13.03
C ILE A 125 24.19 -5.28 14.49
N TRP A 126 23.80 -4.37 15.38
CA TRP A 126 23.92 -4.50 16.83
C TRP A 126 22.54 -4.37 17.45
N VAL A 127 21.99 -5.48 17.95
CA VAL A 127 20.71 -5.51 18.68
C VAL A 127 21.00 -5.35 20.17
N ILE A 128 20.33 -4.40 20.84
CA ILE A 128 20.62 -4.06 22.25
C ILE A 128 19.69 -4.84 23.18
N GLY A 129 20.16 -5.98 23.68
CA GLY A 129 19.42 -6.89 24.55
C GLY A 129 18.44 -7.81 23.81
N ASN A 130 17.67 -8.58 24.56
CA ASN A 130 16.70 -9.55 24.06
C ASN A 130 15.45 -9.53 24.94
N GLU A 131 14.26 -9.45 24.35
CA GLU A 131 12.96 -9.69 25.01
C GLU A 131 12.74 -8.96 26.36
N PRO A 132 12.84 -7.62 26.41
CA PRO A 132 12.72 -6.84 27.65
C PRO A 132 11.38 -6.98 28.38
N ASN A 133 10.33 -7.44 27.70
CA ASN A 133 9.03 -7.71 28.31
C ASN A 133 8.96 -9.07 29.04
N ALA A 134 9.97 -9.94 28.91
CA ALA A 134 10.00 -11.25 29.56
C ALA A 134 10.77 -11.19 30.89
N ALA A 135 10.21 -11.76 31.96
CA ALA A 135 10.82 -11.71 33.29
C ALA A 135 12.22 -12.35 33.34
N ARG A 136 12.45 -13.41 32.56
CA ARG A 136 13.74 -14.12 32.46
C ARG A 136 14.90 -13.24 32.00
N GLU A 137 14.62 -12.13 31.33
CA GLU A 137 15.63 -11.21 30.81
C GLU A 137 15.95 -10.05 31.77
N ARG A 138 15.18 -9.91 32.85
CA ARG A 138 15.33 -8.85 33.84
C ARG A 138 16.54 -9.09 34.75
N ALA A 139 17.10 -7.99 35.25
CA ALA A 139 18.08 -8.04 36.31
C ALA A 139 17.44 -8.59 37.60
N MET A 140 18.22 -9.39 38.36
CA MET A 140 17.78 -10.02 39.62
C MET A 140 16.59 -10.98 39.49
N PHE A 141 16.32 -11.52 38.29
CA PHE A 141 15.39 -12.63 38.14
C PHE A 141 15.87 -13.85 38.93
N ASP A 142 15.01 -14.37 39.81
CA ASP A 142 15.31 -15.46 40.75
C ASP A 142 14.56 -16.76 40.43
N GLY A 143 13.83 -16.81 39.31
CA GLY A 143 13.00 -17.94 38.91
C GLY A 143 11.53 -17.85 39.34
N ALA A 144 11.16 -16.92 40.23
CA ALA A 144 9.77 -16.67 40.59
C ALA A 144 8.99 -15.95 39.45
N VAL A 145 7.68 -16.18 39.38
CA VAL A 145 6.83 -15.57 38.36
C VAL A 145 6.88 -14.05 38.50
N ASN A 146 7.29 -13.35 37.42
CA ASN A 146 7.39 -11.90 37.33
C ASN A 146 8.38 -11.21 38.30
N SER A 147 9.38 -11.94 38.81
CA SER A 147 10.46 -11.33 39.62
C SER A 147 11.49 -10.56 38.78
N GLY A 148 12.43 -9.89 39.46
CA GLY A 148 13.42 -9.01 38.87
C GLY A 148 12.89 -7.60 38.58
N GLU A 149 13.81 -6.68 38.27
CA GLU A 149 13.44 -5.28 37.98
C GLU A 149 12.60 -5.19 36.71
N LEU A 150 11.36 -4.72 36.85
CA LEU A 150 10.43 -4.56 35.74
C LEU A 150 10.97 -3.52 34.75
N ILE A 151 11.13 -3.92 33.49
CA ILE A 151 11.64 -3.03 32.43
C ILE A 151 10.43 -2.41 31.71
N THR A 152 10.05 -1.20 32.08
CA THR A 152 9.00 -0.45 31.35
C THR A 152 9.50 0.01 29.96
N PRO A 153 8.60 0.38 29.03
CA PRO A 153 9.01 0.95 27.74
C PRO A 153 9.94 2.17 27.86
N ASP A 154 9.72 3.04 28.84
CA ASP A 154 10.57 4.20 29.11
C ASP A 154 11.99 3.80 29.56
N MET A 155 12.07 2.82 30.47
CA MET A 155 13.35 2.28 30.95
C MET A 155 14.14 1.64 29.82
N TYR A 156 13.50 0.80 29.00
CA TYR A 156 14.17 0.17 27.86
C TYR A 156 14.60 1.22 26.82
N ALA A 157 13.75 2.19 26.50
CA ALA A 157 14.07 3.28 25.59
C ALA A 157 15.31 4.07 26.04
N ARG A 158 15.45 4.32 27.34
CA ARG A 158 16.63 4.98 27.92
C ARG A 158 17.89 4.16 27.72
N LEU A 159 17.85 2.87 28.08
CA LEU A 159 18.98 1.94 27.90
C LEU A 159 19.42 1.88 26.43
N TYR A 160 18.46 1.67 25.53
CA TYR A 160 18.71 1.60 24.09
C TYR A 160 19.33 2.90 23.55
N THR A 161 18.76 4.05 23.91
CA THR A 161 19.21 5.36 23.43
C THR A 161 20.64 5.65 23.87
N LEU A 162 21.00 5.30 25.11
CA LEU A 162 22.38 5.41 25.61
C LEU A 162 23.33 4.52 24.81
N ALA A 163 22.99 3.23 24.62
CA ALA A 163 23.83 2.28 23.89
C ALA A 163 24.02 2.68 22.42
N ARG A 164 22.94 3.06 21.73
CA ARG A 164 23.01 3.54 20.35
C ARG A 164 23.89 4.77 20.22
N LYS A 165 23.71 5.75 21.10
CA LYS A 165 24.51 6.97 21.09
C LYS A 165 25.99 6.67 21.26
N ALA A 166 26.33 5.78 22.20
CA ALA A 166 27.71 5.39 22.46
C ALA A 166 28.33 4.63 21.28
N ILE A 167 27.59 3.72 20.63
CA ILE A 167 28.08 2.97 19.46
C ILE A 167 28.27 3.89 18.25
N ARG A 168 27.28 4.74 17.92
CA ARG A 168 27.34 5.62 16.74
C ARG A 168 28.39 6.72 16.84
N ALA A 169 28.86 7.04 18.05
CA ALA A 169 29.95 7.98 18.28
C ALA A 169 31.34 7.37 18.01
N LEU A 170 31.44 6.06 17.76
CA LEU A 170 32.71 5.41 17.46
C LEU A 170 33.13 5.67 16.00
N PRO A 171 34.40 6.07 15.76
CA PRO A 171 34.93 6.20 14.40
C PRO A 171 34.82 4.89 13.62
N GLY A 172 34.29 4.94 12.40
CA GLY A 172 34.08 3.77 11.53
C GLY A 172 32.76 3.02 11.76
N HIS A 173 31.97 3.41 12.77
CA HIS A 173 30.66 2.83 13.09
C HIS A 173 29.51 3.85 12.96
N GLU A 174 29.76 5.00 12.34
CA GLU A 174 28.80 6.09 12.13
C GLU A 174 27.63 5.67 11.23
N HIS A 175 27.75 4.52 10.55
CA HIS A 175 26.76 3.94 9.65
C HIS A 175 26.24 2.55 10.08
N ASP A 176 26.69 2.02 11.21
CA ASP A 176 26.20 0.74 11.74
C ASP A 176 24.71 0.79 12.06
N PHE A 177 24.05 -0.37 12.01
CA PHE A 177 22.66 -0.53 12.40
C PHE A 177 22.60 -0.83 13.89
N VAL A 178 22.13 0.12 14.70
CA VAL A 178 21.80 -0.16 16.11
C VAL A 178 20.30 -0.35 16.23
N VAL A 179 19.89 -1.54 16.65
CA VAL A 179 18.52 -2.05 16.53
C VAL A 179 17.93 -2.32 17.93
N PRO A 180 16.70 -1.87 18.24
CA PRO A 180 16.02 -2.24 19.48
C PRO A 180 15.80 -3.76 19.56
N ALA A 181 15.78 -4.30 20.77
CA ALA A 181 15.54 -5.71 21.06
C ALA A 181 14.18 -6.15 20.52
N ALA A 182 14.14 -7.39 20.04
CA ALA A 182 12.87 -8.05 19.76
C ALA A 182 12.09 -8.24 21.06
N ILE A 183 10.78 -8.00 20.99
CA ILE A 183 9.84 -8.23 22.10
C ILE A 183 9.37 -9.68 22.03
N ALA A 184 9.27 -10.35 23.18
CA ALA A 184 8.75 -11.72 23.26
C ALA A 184 7.26 -11.73 22.90
N PRO A 185 6.83 -12.35 21.79
CA PRO A 185 5.41 -12.48 21.48
C PRO A 185 4.73 -13.36 22.52
N PHE A 186 3.43 -13.13 22.71
CA PHE A 186 2.57 -13.89 23.63
C PHE A 186 2.91 -13.74 25.13
N ASN A 187 3.93 -12.95 25.48
CA ASN A 187 4.37 -12.76 26.86
C ASN A 187 3.68 -11.54 27.50
N THR A 188 2.99 -11.78 28.62
CA THR A 188 2.20 -10.79 29.36
C THR A 188 2.79 -10.40 30.72
N GLN A 189 4.06 -10.75 30.97
CA GLN A 189 4.70 -10.63 32.29
C GLN A 189 5.03 -9.19 32.68
N THR A 190 5.02 -8.26 31.74
CA THR A 190 5.35 -6.85 31.97
C THR A 190 4.11 -5.98 31.81
N THR A 191 3.49 -5.65 32.94
CA THR A 191 2.35 -4.74 33.03
C THR A 191 2.82 -3.37 33.53
N TYR A 192 2.14 -2.31 33.09
CA TYR A 192 2.33 -0.93 33.53
C TYR A 192 1.02 -0.16 33.32
N PRO A 193 0.83 1.04 33.89
CA PRO A 193 -0.47 1.72 33.87
C PRO A 193 -1.11 1.88 32.47
N GLY A 194 -0.30 2.11 31.42
CA GLY A 194 -0.77 2.19 30.03
C GLY A 194 -0.96 0.85 29.31
N ASN A 195 -0.64 -0.27 29.96
CA ASN A 195 -0.75 -1.64 29.43
C ASN A 195 -0.96 -2.65 30.58
N PRO A 196 -2.11 -2.61 31.27
CA PRO A 196 -2.36 -3.44 32.45
C PRO A 196 -2.48 -4.93 32.13
N SER A 197 -2.81 -5.29 30.87
CA SER A 197 -2.91 -6.67 30.40
C SER A 197 -1.56 -7.29 29.99
N GLY A 198 -0.50 -6.48 29.91
CA GLY A 198 0.80 -6.91 29.40
C GLY A 198 0.78 -7.26 27.91
N ASP A 199 -0.09 -6.62 27.12
CA ASP A 199 -0.14 -6.82 25.67
C ASP A 199 1.24 -6.55 25.05
N TRP A 200 1.86 -7.59 24.48
CA TRP A 200 3.20 -7.53 23.93
C TRP A 200 3.31 -6.60 22.71
N VAL A 201 2.22 -6.45 21.93
CA VAL A 201 2.19 -5.51 20.79
C VAL A 201 2.09 -4.08 21.30
N ARG A 202 1.32 -3.85 22.37
CA ARG A 202 1.26 -2.54 23.04
C ARG A 202 2.60 -2.16 23.66
N TYR A 203 3.27 -3.10 24.33
CA TYR A 203 4.62 -2.89 24.87
C TYR A 203 5.61 -2.49 23.76
N PHE A 204 5.56 -3.16 22.61
CA PHE A 204 6.37 -2.80 21.44
C PHE A 204 6.07 -1.39 20.94
N ALA A 205 4.79 -1.04 20.75
CA ALA A 205 4.38 0.29 20.30
C ALA A 205 4.84 1.40 21.24
N ASP A 206 4.61 1.22 22.55
CA ASP A 206 5.01 2.18 23.58
C ASP A 206 6.53 2.31 23.66
N THR A 207 7.28 1.22 23.42
CA THR A 207 8.75 1.25 23.38
C THR A 207 9.26 2.11 22.22
N LEU A 208 8.71 1.93 21.01
CA LEU A 208 9.09 2.75 19.86
C LEU A 208 8.73 4.23 20.08
N PHE A 209 7.59 4.49 20.72
CA PHE A 209 7.17 5.83 21.09
C PHE A 209 8.16 6.48 22.05
N GLN A 210 8.54 5.78 23.13
CA GLN A 210 9.47 6.30 24.13
C GLN A 210 10.89 6.51 23.56
N ILE A 211 11.37 5.62 22.68
CA ILE A 211 12.65 5.83 21.97
C ILE A 211 12.63 7.16 21.21
N THR A 212 11.53 7.47 20.53
CA THR A 212 11.38 8.72 19.78
C THR A 212 11.23 9.93 20.72
N ALA A 213 10.42 9.79 21.77
CA ALA A 213 10.14 10.86 22.73
C ALA A 213 11.38 11.28 23.53
N GLN A 214 12.29 10.36 23.81
CA GLN A 214 13.57 10.62 24.47
C GLN A 214 14.65 11.20 23.52
N GLY A 215 14.28 11.57 22.28
CA GLY A 215 15.21 12.09 21.27
C GLY A 215 16.13 11.02 20.67
N GLY A 216 15.84 9.74 20.91
CA GLY A 216 16.48 8.60 20.28
C GLY A 216 15.90 8.33 18.89
N GLY A 217 16.59 7.49 18.12
CA GLY A 217 16.13 6.99 16.82
C GLY A 217 16.56 5.54 16.64
N ALA A 218 15.97 4.82 15.69
CA ALA A 218 16.34 3.44 15.38
C ALA A 218 16.90 3.33 13.97
N ASP A 219 17.81 2.36 13.77
CA ASP A 219 18.41 2.10 12.45
C ASP A 219 17.79 0.87 11.75
N GLY A 220 17.03 0.08 12.50
CA GLY A 220 16.28 -1.09 12.06
C GLY A 220 15.36 -1.55 13.20
N LEU A 221 14.56 -2.58 12.96
CA LEU A 221 13.66 -3.17 13.96
C LEU A 221 13.95 -4.67 14.07
N ALA A 222 14.02 -5.22 15.29
CA ALA A 222 14.10 -6.66 15.51
C ALA A 222 12.74 -7.21 15.99
N LEU A 223 12.37 -8.38 15.51
CA LEU A 223 11.13 -9.08 15.86
C LEU A 223 11.40 -10.56 16.13
N HIS A 224 10.54 -11.18 16.95
CA HIS A 224 10.44 -12.63 17.09
C HIS A 224 9.10 -13.10 16.53
N ALA A 225 9.08 -14.24 15.84
CA ALA A 225 7.88 -14.79 15.20
C ALA A 225 7.81 -16.31 15.42
N HIS A 226 6.80 -16.76 16.17
CA HIS A 226 6.70 -18.15 16.61
C HIS A 226 5.33 -18.74 16.35
N THR A 227 5.24 -20.07 16.33
CA THR A 227 3.97 -20.82 16.31
C THR A 227 3.81 -21.65 17.58
N HIS A 228 2.57 -21.79 18.06
CA HIS A 228 2.18 -22.75 19.09
C HIS A 228 2.01 -24.16 18.50
N GLY A 229 3.05 -24.66 17.83
CA GLY A 229 3.04 -25.95 17.16
C GLY A 229 4.02 -26.04 15.99
N TYR A 230 4.43 -27.26 15.65
CA TYR A 230 5.36 -27.51 14.52
C TYR A 230 4.66 -27.88 13.21
N ASP A 231 3.39 -27.53 13.05
CA ASP A 231 2.64 -27.71 11.81
C ASP A 231 2.83 -26.50 10.89
N ALA A 232 3.11 -26.73 9.60
CA ALA A 232 3.29 -25.67 8.61
C ALA A 232 2.04 -24.80 8.43
N ASN A 233 0.83 -25.33 8.64
CA ASN A 233 -0.42 -24.57 8.52
C ASN A 233 -0.55 -23.46 9.56
N LEU A 234 0.17 -23.57 10.69
CA LEU A 234 0.20 -22.53 11.71
C LEU A 234 0.98 -21.30 11.24
N VAL A 235 1.88 -21.44 10.27
CA VAL A 235 2.64 -20.31 9.72
C VAL A 235 1.72 -19.32 9.01
N THR A 236 0.74 -19.81 8.26
CA THR A 236 -0.20 -19.00 7.48
C THR A 236 -1.54 -18.81 8.18
N SER A 237 -1.66 -19.21 9.44
CA SER A 237 -2.91 -19.14 10.19
C SER A 237 -3.23 -17.71 10.62
N ASP A 238 -4.47 -17.29 10.41
CA ASP A 238 -5.04 -16.03 10.92
C ASP A 238 -5.73 -16.20 12.28
N ALA A 239 -5.51 -17.34 12.94
CA ALA A 239 -6.06 -17.61 14.27
C ALA A 239 -5.71 -16.47 15.25
N LYS A 240 -6.70 -16.08 16.03
CA LYS A 240 -6.59 -15.03 17.04
C LYS A 240 -6.46 -15.59 18.45
N GLY A 241 -5.93 -14.79 19.35
CA GLY A 241 -5.87 -15.09 20.78
C GLY A 241 -7.27 -15.20 21.41
N THR A 242 -7.31 -15.59 22.67
CA THR A 242 -8.57 -15.67 23.45
C THR A 242 -8.70 -14.47 24.41
N ASN A 243 -9.88 -14.31 25.01
CA ASN A 243 -10.17 -13.27 26.01
C ASN A 243 -9.78 -11.86 25.54
N GLN A 244 -9.00 -11.14 26.32
CA GLN A 244 -8.53 -9.77 26.04
C GLN A 244 -7.56 -9.66 24.84
N PHE A 245 -7.15 -10.78 24.21
CA PHE A 245 -6.24 -10.80 23.07
C PHE A 245 -6.89 -11.31 21.77
N GLN A 246 -8.23 -11.27 21.66
CA GLN A 246 -8.97 -11.64 20.45
C GLN A 246 -8.60 -10.83 19.20
N ASN A 247 -7.96 -9.67 19.37
CA ASN A 247 -7.48 -8.83 18.27
C ASN A 247 -6.01 -9.09 17.89
N ARG A 248 -5.34 -10.07 18.52
CA ARG A 248 -3.93 -10.42 18.26
C ARG A 248 -3.84 -11.78 17.59
N ASN A 249 -2.97 -11.92 16.59
CA ASN A 249 -2.67 -13.23 16.01
C ASN A 249 -1.92 -14.09 17.03
N THR A 250 -2.25 -15.37 17.12
CA THR A 250 -1.65 -16.33 18.08
C THR A 250 -0.59 -17.23 17.45
N GLN A 251 -0.32 -17.10 16.14
CA GLN A 251 0.69 -17.91 15.45
C GLN A 251 1.77 -17.04 14.81
N PHE A 252 2.44 -17.55 13.76
CA PHE A 252 3.56 -16.88 13.12
C PHE A 252 3.21 -15.46 12.66
N ARG A 253 1.98 -15.24 12.15
CA ARG A 253 1.46 -13.95 11.70
C ARG A 253 1.34 -12.87 12.78
N ALA A 254 1.65 -13.16 14.04
CA ALA A 254 1.87 -12.13 15.08
C ALA A 254 2.90 -11.05 14.66
N TYR A 255 3.84 -11.38 13.76
CA TYR A 255 4.75 -10.38 13.18
C TYR A 255 3.99 -9.23 12.46
N ARG A 256 2.81 -9.50 11.90
CA ARG A 256 1.97 -8.50 11.22
C ARG A 256 1.38 -7.51 12.22
N ASP A 257 1.04 -7.95 13.43
CA ASP A 257 0.54 -7.07 14.49
C ASP A 257 1.63 -6.13 14.99
N PHE A 258 2.87 -6.63 15.14
CA PHE A 258 4.03 -5.78 15.43
C PHE A 258 4.26 -4.75 14.32
N LEU A 259 4.24 -5.15 13.05
CA LEU A 259 4.45 -4.22 11.93
C LEU A 259 3.32 -3.18 11.79
N ALA A 260 2.08 -3.54 12.11
CA ALA A 260 0.97 -2.60 12.17
C ALA A 260 1.15 -1.53 13.27
N ALA A 261 1.81 -1.90 14.38
CA ALA A 261 2.12 -1.02 15.50
C ALA A 261 3.36 -0.11 15.28
N VAL A 262 4.11 -0.28 14.18
CA VAL A 262 5.27 0.56 13.87
C VAL A 262 4.84 2.00 13.57
N LEU A 263 5.50 2.94 14.26
CA LEU A 263 5.28 4.37 14.10
C LEU A 263 5.55 4.82 12.65
N PRO A 264 4.76 5.76 12.09
CA PRO A 264 4.94 6.24 10.71
C PRO A 264 6.38 6.64 10.36
N ALA A 265 7.09 7.31 11.28
CA ALA A 265 8.47 7.74 11.09
C ALA A 265 9.49 6.59 10.96
N MET A 266 9.12 5.37 11.39
CA MET A 266 9.99 4.19 11.40
C MET A 266 9.61 3.13 10.35
N ARG A 267 8.55 3.36 9.56
CA ARG A 267 8.08 2.41 8.52
C ARG A 267 9.06 2.23 7.36
N ASN A 268 10.05 3.13 7.25
CA ASN A 268 11.09 3.08 6.23
C ASN A 268 12.34 2.30 6.68
N LEU A 269 12.36 1.78 7.91
CA LEU A 269 13.52 1.06 8.46
C LEU A 269 13.53 -0.42 8.06
N PRO A 270 14.70 -1.07 7.94
CA PRO A 270 14.78 -2.51 7.72
C PRO A 270 14.30 -3.29 8.96
N VAL A 271 13.61 -4.41 8.74
CA VAL A 271 13.10 -5.29 9.79
C VAL A 271 13.84 -6.62 9.78
N PHE A 272 14.25 -7.12 10.95
CA PHE A 272 14.96 -8.39 11.11
C PHE A 272 14.16 -9.30 12.04
N ILE A 273 13.64 -10.43 11.54
CA ILE A 273 13.12 -11.48 12.41
C ILE A 273 14.33 -12.28 12.91
N THR A 274 14.76 -11.96 14.12
CA THR A 274 15.99 -12.49 14.74
C THR A 274 15.82 -13.87 15.36
N ALA A 275 14.57 -14.29 15.60
CA ALA A 275 14.24 -15.64 16.02
C ALA A 275 12.87 -16.08 15.49
N ALA A 276 12.83 -17.29 14.94
CA ALA A 276 11.60 -17.95 14.53
C ALA A 276 11.65 -19.45 14.79
N SER A 277 10.61 -19.98 15.45
CA SER A 277 10.54 -21.40 15.82
C SER A 277 9.11 -21.84 16.19
N PRO A 278 8.81 -23.14 16.11
CA PRO A 278 7.72 -23.73 16.88
C PRO A 278 8.05 -23.69 18.38
N LEU A 279 7.05 -23.47 19.25
CA LEU A 279 7.24 -23.40 20.71
C LEU A 279 6.89 -24.68 21.45
N ASP A 280 5.80 -25.35 21.07
CA ASP A 280 5.31 -26.54 21.76
C ASP A 280 4.96 -27.64 20.74
N PRO A 281 5.68 -28.78 20.69
CA PRO A 281 6.80 -29.20 21.56
C PRO A 281 8.18 -28.66 21.12
N GLY A 282 8.25 -27.66 20.22
CA GLY A 282 9.50 -27.21 19.60
C GLY A 282 9.89 -27.98 18.34
N TRP A 283 11.17 -27.92 17.95
CA TRP A 283 11.71 -28.70 16.85
C TRP A 283 11.66 -30.20 17.18
N THR A 284 11.13 -30.99 16.26
CA THR A 284 11.21 -32.46 16.32
C THR A 284 12.01 -32.96 15.13
N ASN A 285 12.51 -34.20 15.17
CA ASN A 285 13.20 -34.79 14.01
C ASN A 285 12.22 -35.24 12.92
N ALA A 286 11.41 -34.31 12.42
CA ALA A 286 10.42 -34.51 11.36
C ALA A 286 10.49 -33.35 10.37
N ASN A 287 10.44 -33.65 9.08
CA ASN A 287 10.29 -32.64 8.04
C ASN A 287 8.81 -32.31 7.90
N ARG A 288 8.37 -31.19 8.50
CA ARG A 288 6.97 -30.76 8.48
C ARG A 288 6.68 -29.61 7.53
N GLY A 289 7.68 -29.19 6.73
CA GLY A 289 7.54 -28.07 5.79
C GLY A 289 7.39 -26.71 6.46
N TRP A 290 7.67 -26.59 7.76
CA TRP A 290 7.46 -25.36 8.52
C TRP A 290 8.41 -24.25 8.06
N MET A 291 9.69 -24.58 7.82
CA MET A 291 10.67 -23.59 7.37
C MET A 291 10.40 -23.14 5.93
N GLN A 292 9.97 -24.07 5.07
CA GLN A 292 9.48 -23.76 3.73
C GLN A 292 8.31 -22.78 3.77
N ALA A 293 7.30 -23.08 4.60
CA ALA A 293 6.12 -22.21 4.77
C ALA A 293 6.50 -20.83 5.32
N ALA A 294 7.38 -20.76 6.33
CA ALA A 294 7.78 -19.51 6.96
C ALA A 294 8.53 -18.59 5.99
N LEU A 295 9.46 -19.13 5.20
CA LEU A 295 10.15 -18.36 4.17
C LEU A 295 9.22 -17.93 3.04
N ALA A 296 8.29 -18.80 2.62
CA ALA A 296 7.30 -18.47 1.60
C ALA A 296 6.34 -17.35 2.05
N GLU A 297 5.86 -17.40 3.30
CA GLU A 297 4.99 -16.38 3.91
C GLU A 297 5.68 -15.00 3.95
N ILE A 298 6.93 -14.93 4.43
CA ILE A 298 7.67 -13.67 4.48
C ILE A 298 8.05 -13.18 3.08
N ASN A 299 8.38 -14.07 2.14
CA ASN A 299 8.61 -13.70 0.75
C ASN A 299 7.34 -13.13 0.09
N HIS A 300 6.17 -13.71 0.38
CA HIS A 300 4.88 -13.18 -0.05
C HIS A 300 4.58 -11.82 0.59
N TRP A 301 4.86 -11.64 1.88
CA TRP A 301 4.76 -10.33 2.53
C TRP A 301 5.65 -9.27 1.86
N ASN A 302 6.89 -9.63 1.53
CA ASN A 302 7.87 -8.73 0.93
C ASN A 302 7.59 -8.37 -0.52
N SER A 303 6.89 -9.23 -1.27
CA SER A 303 6.53 -8.99 -2.68
C SER A 303 5.50 -7.87 -2.84
N ASN A 304 4.69 -7.62 -1.81
CA ASN A 304 3.84 -6.44 -1.74
C ASN A 304 4.70 -5.21 -1.40
N THR A 305 4.79 -4.28 -2.35
CA THR A 305 5.63 -3.07 -2.22
C THR A 305 5.14 -2.12 -1.15
N ASN A 306 3.86 -2.17 -0.76
CA ASN A 306 3.26 -1.35 0.29
C ASN A 306 3.64 -1.82 1.71
N ASN A 307 4.09 -3.06 1.85
CA ASN A 307 4.50 -3.60 3.14
C ASN A 307 5.90 -3.10 3.51
N GLN A 308 6.17 -2.94 4.81
CA GLN A 308 7.53 -2.73 5.30
C GLN A 308 8.34 -4.03 5.11
N PRO A 309 9.47 -4.00 4.38
CA PRO A 309 10.14 -5.23 3.97
C PRO A 309 11.01 -5.82 5.09
N ILE A 310 10.87 -7.13 5.26
CA ILE A 310 11.61 -7.94 6.24
C ILE A 310 12.89 -8.46 5.58
N GLN A 311 14.03 -8.12 6.17
CA GLN A 311 15.34 -8.41 5.63
C GLN A 311 15.89 -9.76 6.08
N ALA A 312 15.50 -10.27 7.25
CA ALA A 312 15.99 -11.54 7.76
C ALA A 312 14.86 -12.36 8.39
N LEU A 313 14.86 -13.68 8.14
CA LEU A 313 14.07 -14.66 8.87
C LEU A 313 15.03 -15.72 9.43
N CYS A 314 15.36 -15.60 10.71
CA CYS A 314 16.37 -16.43 11.36
C CYS A 314 15.73 -17.54 12.18
N PHE A 315 15.96 -18.80 11.78
CA PHE A 315 15.42 -19.95 12.50
C PHE A 315 16.18 -20.17 13.81
N SER A 316 15.42 -20.18 14.91
CA SER A 316 15.98 -20.27 16.26
C SER A 316 15.65 -21.60 16.91
N ARG A 317 16.59 -22.30 17.56
CA ARG A 317 18.04 -22.05 17.60
C ARG A 317 18.79 -23.17 16.91
N TRP A 318 19.95 -22.89 16.33
CA TRP A 318 20.72 -23.90 15.60
C TRP A 318 21.23 -24.99 16.55
N GLN A 319 21.99 -24.63 17.59
CA GLN A 319 22.55 -25.62 18.52
C GLN A 319 21.62 -25.86 19.72
N SER A 320 21.71 -27.02 20.37
CA SER A 320 21.14 -27.31 21.70
C SER A 320 22.20 -27.02 22.78
N LEU A 321 21.79 -26.50 23.94
CA LEU A 321 22.63 -26.11 25.07
C LEU A 321 22.22 -27.06 26.21
N PRO A 322 23.13 -27.39 27.13
CA PRO A 322 22.83 -28.36 28.19
C PRO A 322 21.61 -28.01 29.06
N THR A 323 21.25 -26.74 29.15
CA THR A 323 20.14 -26.21 29.96
C THR A 323 18.82 -26.04 29.20
N ASP A 324 18.80 -26.38 27.91
CA ASP A 324 17.61 -26.17 27.08
C ASP A 324 16.53 -27.24 27.29
N PRO A 325 15.25 -26.85 27.19
CA PRO A 325 14.16 -27.81 27.02
C PRO A 325 14.33 -28.68 25.77
N PRO A 326 13.87 -29.94 25.78
CA PRO A 326 13.79 -30.76 24.58
C PRO A 326 13.08 -30.03 23.44
N GLY A 327 13.67 -30.06 22.25
CA GLY A 327 13.10 -29.43 21.05
C GLY A 327 13.58 -28.00 20.75
N TRP A 328 14.47 -27.42 21.55
CA TRP A 328 14.97 -26.05 21.27
C TRP A 328 16.01 -25.96 20.15
N GLY A 329 16.95 -26.90 20.05
CA GLY A 329 17.95 -26.92 18.98
C GLY A 329 17.51 -27.66 17.71
N LEU A 330 18.06 -27.27 16.56
CA LEU A 330 17.77 -27.82 15.24
C LEU A 330 18.87 -28.76 14.71
N ALA A 331 20.13 -28.52 15.07
CA ALA A 331 21.31 -29.15 14.44
C ALA A 331 21.34 -30.68 14.54
N ASP A 332 20.78 -31.23 15.62
CA ASP A 332 20.70 -32.67 15.90
C ASP A 332 19.46 -33.36 15.28
N LYS A 333 18.67 -32.64 14.46
CA LYS A 333 17.42 -33.11 13.85
C LYS A 333 17.55 -33.13 12.32
N PRO A 334 18.14 -34.18 11.72
CA PRO A 334 18.38 -34.27 10.28
C PRO A 334 17.17 -33.96 9.40
N GLN A 335 15.96 -34.35 9.82
CA GLN A 335 14.75 -34.10 9.04
C GLN A 335 14.29 -32.64 9.09
N ALA A 336 14.48 -31.95 10.22
CA ALA A 336 14.24 -30.51 10.31
C ALA A 336 15.30 -29.72 9.52
N VAL A 337 16.56 -30.17 9.51
CA VAL A 337 17.61 -29.60 8.66
C VAL A 337 17.33 -29.85 7.17
N ASN A 338 16.72 -30.98 6.81
CA ASN A 338 16.28 -31.22 5.43
C ASN A 338 15.13 -30.28 5.02
N ASP A 339 14.22 -29.92 5.93
CA ASP A 339 13.21 -28.87 5.67
C ASP A 339 13.88 -27.55 5.28
N LEU A 340 14.91 -27.12 6.03
CA LEU A 340 15.73 -25.95 5.68
C LEU A 340 16.35 -26.09 4.27
N ARG A 341 17.00 -27.22 3.99
CA ARG A 341 17.66 -27.46 2.68
C ARG A 341 16.66 -27.43 1.52
N THR A 342 15.47 -27.97 1.72
CA THR A 342 14.39 -27.91 0.72
C THR A 342 13.91 -26.47 0.54
N ALA A 343 13.72 -25.71 1.63
CA ALA A 343 13.36 -24.30 1.54
C ALA A 343 14.42 -23.50 0.75
N LEU A 344 15.70 -23.77 0.99
CA LEU A 344 16.84 -23.16 0.30
C LEU A 344 16.96 -23.55 -1.18
N GLN A 345 16.12 -24.44 -1.72
CA GLN A 345 16.04 -24.61 -3.18
C GLN A 345 15.33 -23.41 -3.85
N ASN A 346 14.46 -22.70 -3.12
CA ASN A 346 13.69 -21.55 -3.62
C ASN A 346 14.45 -20.22 -3.49
N ASP A 347 14.30 -19.30 -4.45
CA ASP A 347 15.07 -18.05 -4.54
C ASP A 347 14.45 -16.88 -3.75
N PHE A 348 14.42 -16.99 -2.41
CA PHE A 348 13.85 -15.96 -1.54
C PHE A 348 14.80 -14.77 -1.35
N ARG A 349 14.63 -13.72 -2.18
CA ARG A 349 15.48 -12.51 -2.20
C ARG A 349 14.92 -11.35 -1.37
N LEU A 350 15.81 -10.47 -0.94
CA LEU A 350 15.46 -9.27 -0.17
C LEU A 350 15.00 -8.11 -1.04
N ARG A 351 14.17 -7.25 -0.44
CA ARG A 351 13.85 -5.90 -0.93
C ARG A 351 14.27 -4.91 0.15
N TRP A 352 15.30 -4.11 -0.10
CA TRP A 352 15.73 -3.07 0.84
C TRP A 352 14.74 -1.89 0.84
N PRO A 353 14.42 -1.29 2.00
CA PRO A 353 13.61 -0.09 2.07
C PRO A 353 14.20 1.04 1.22
N GLY A 354 13.38 1.71 0.41
CA GLY A 354 13.79 2.86 -0.41
C GLY A 354 14.52 2.53 -1.72
N LEU A 355 14.84 1.25 -1.99
CA LEU A 355 15.37 0.81 -3.29
C LEU A 355 14.26 0.22 -4.18
N PRO A 356 14.24 0.51 -5.50
CA PRO A 356 13.30 -0.13 -6.40
C PRO A 356 13.54 -1.65 -6.42
N PRO A 357 12.49 -2.48 -6.50
CA PRO A 357 12.65 -3.92 -6.60
C PRO A 357 13.55 -4.27 -7.79
N THR A 358 14.45 -5.23 -7.61
CA THR A 358 15.28 -5.72 -8.73
C THR A 358 14.33 -6.30 -9.77
N PRO A 359 14.29 -5.78 -11.01
CA PRO A 359 13.35 -6.26 -12.01
C PRO A 359 13.57 -7.75 -12.26
N ASP A 360 12.48 -8.52 -12.36
CA ASP A 360 12.51 -9.96 -12.61
C ASP A 360 13.40 -10.30 -13.81
N PHE A 361 13.28 -9.52 -14.88
CA PHE A 361 13.95 -9.75 -16.15
C PHE A 361 14.76 -8.52 -16.54
N LYS A 362 16.08 -8.56 -16.29
CA LYS A 362 16.98 -7.44 -16.60
C LYS A 362 18.29 -7.92 -17.19
N ALA A 363 18.64 -7.40 -18.35
CA ALA A 363 19.84 -7.74 -19.10
C ALA A 363 20.91 -6.64 -19.00
N GLN A 364 22.17 -7.06 -18.94
CA GLN A 364 23.34 -6.21 -19.16
C GLN A 364 24.06 -6.70 -20.43
N TRP A 365 24.07 -5.89 -21.47
CA TRP A 365 24.71 -6.21 -22.74
C TRP A 365 26.23 -6.05 -22.65
N ILE A 366 26.97 -7.10 -23.04
CA ILE A 366 28.44 -7.12 -22.99
C ILE A 366 29.03 -6.95 -24.39
N ALA A 367 28.50 -7.68 -25.38
CA ALA A 367 28.96 -7.60 -26.77
C ALA A 367 27.84 -7.93 -27.75
N VAL A 368 27.86 -7.28 -28.93
CA VAL A 368 26.90 -7.50 -30.04
C VAL A 368 27.60 -7.52 -31.41
N ILE A 369 26.91 -8.01 -32.44
CA ILE A 369 27.37 -8.03 -33.83
C ILE A 369 27.62 -6.60 -34.34
N THR A 370 28.71 -6.38 -35.07
CA THR A 370 29.00 -5.08 -35.72
C THR A 370 29.32 -5.31 -37.20
N PRO A 371 28.45 -4.89 -38.15
CA PRO A 371 28.71 -4.99 -39.59
C PRO A 371 29.93 -4.18 -40.02
N GLN A 372 30.57 -4.56 -41.14
CA GLN A 372 31.66 -3.76 -41.69
C GLN A 372 31.17 -2.36 -42.07
N ASN A 373 31.90 -1.33 -41.63
CA ASN A 373 31.59 0.09 -41.85
C ASN A 373 30.19 0.52 -41.39
N ASN A 374 29.53 -0.25 -40.52
CA ASN A 374 28.14 -0.04 -40.12
C ASN A 374 27.18 0.13 -41.33
N ALA A 375 27.43 -0.60 -42.42
CA ALA A 375 26.60 -0.53 -43.63
C ALA A 375 26.17 -1.94 -44.08
N LEU A 376 24.96 -2.03 -44.62
CA LEU A 376 24.38 -3.23 -45.23
C LEU A 376 23.64 -2.87 -46.52
N THR A 377 23.48 -3.81 -47.43
CA THR A 377 22.53 -3.69 -48.54
C THR A 377 21.16 -4.23 -48.15
N THR A 378 20.09 -3.79 -48.82
CA THR A 378 18.74 -4.27 -48.53
C THR A 378 18.68 -5.80 -48.58
N ASN A 379 18.10 -6.43 -47.55
CA ASN A 379 18.03 -7.90 -47.36
C ASN A 379 19.37 -8.62 -47.09
N GLU A 380 20.50 -7.92 -46.99
CA GLU A 380 21.76 -8.53 -46.59
C GLU A 380 21.68 -9.15 -45.19
N THR A 381 22.33 -10.30 -44.99
CA THR A 381 22.36 -11.01 -43.70
C THR A 381 23.80 -11.20 -43.22
N VAL A 382 24.08 -10.80 -41.98
CA VAL A 382 25.38 -10.95 -41.31
C VAL A 382 25.23 -11.80 -40.05
N SER A 383 26.20 -12.69 -39.80
CA SER A 383 26.20 -13.60 -38.65
C SER A 383 27.25 -13.21 -37.61
N GLY A 384 26.98 -13.40 -36.33
CA GLY A 384 27.96 -13.16 -35.27
C GLY A 384 27.55 -13.66 -33.88
N ARG A 385 28.33 -13.26 -32.87
CA ARG A 385 28.16 -13.63 -31.46
C ARG A 385 27.57 -12.48 -30.66
N ILE A 386 26.67 -12.80 -29.72
CA ILE A 386 26.14 -11.87 -28.72
C ILE A 386 26.41 -12.39 -27.30
N VAL A 387 26.82 -11.50 -26.40
CA VAL A 387 27.11 -11.80 -24.99
C VAL A 387 26.30 -10.88 -24.09
N VAL A 388 25.57 -11.47 -23.15
CA VAL A 388 24.63 -10.75 -22.27
C VAL A 388 24.62 -11.36 -20.87
N LYS A 389 24.59 -10.55 -19.82
CA LYS A 389 24.55 -10.98 -18.42
C LYS A 389 23.16 -10.78 -17.82
N ASN A 390 22.68 -11.78 -17.08
CA ASN A 390 21.46 -11.68 -16.30
C ASN A 390 21.74 -10.86 -15.03
N VAL A 391 21.11 -9.71 -14.90
CA VAL A 391 21.17 -8.84 -13.71
C VAL A 391 19.78 -8.62 -13.10
N GLY A 392 18.78 -9.42 -13.53
CA GLY A 392 17.43 -9.44 -12.99
C GLY A 392 17.24 -10.50 -11.90
N ALA A 393 16.06 -10.53 -11.29
CA ALA A 393 15.77 -11.41 -10.16
C ALA A 393 15.42 -12.86 -10.55
N LYS A 394 14.97 -13.11 -11.79
CA LYS A 394 14.59 -14.44 -12.28
C LYS A 394 15.64 -15.07 -13.20
N ALA A 395 15.73 -16.39 -13.14
CA ALA A 395 16.50 -17.18 -14.10
C ALA A 395 15.86 -17.09 -15.50
N TRP A 396 16.70 -16.98 -16.52
CA TRP A 396 16.25 -17.05 -17.91
C TRP A 396 16.23 -18.51 -18.32
N LEU A 397 15.03 -19.05 -18.51
CA LEU A 397 14.88 -20.46 -18.89
C LEU A 397 15.17 -20.63 -20.38
N SER A 398 16.04 -21.57 -20.74
CA SER A 398 16.35 -21.88 -22.15
C SER A 398 15.31 -22.80 -22.82
N GLY A 399 14.41 -23.41 -22.04
CA GLY A 399 13.35 -24.30 -22.51
C GLY A 399 12.08 -24.19 -21.65
N GLY A 400 11.05 -24.98 -21.99
CA GLY A 400 9.74 -24.97 -21.31
C GLY A 400 8.64 -24.28 -22.12
N ALA A 401 7.52 -23.93 -21.47
CA ALA A 401 6.37 -23.30 -22.12
C ALA A 401 6.68 -21.87 -22.63
N ASN A 402 7.49 -21.12 -21.88
CA ASN A 402 7.82 -19.72 -22.16
C ASN A 402 9.35 -19.49 -22.06
N PRO A 403 10.16 -20.08 -22.96
CA PRO A 403 11.61 -19.91 -22.93
C PRO A 403 12.00 -18.46 -23.22
N ILE A 404 13.15 -18.03 -22.70
CA ILE A 404 13.75 -16.74 -23.03
C ILE A 404 14.57 -16.89 -24.30
N ARG A 405 14.36 -15.99 -25.26
CA ARG A 405 15.10 -15.93 -26.52
C ARG A 405 15.64 -14.53 -26.79
N LEU A 406 16.67 -14.46 -27.60
CA LEU A 406 17.20 -13.22 -28.14
C LEU A 406 16.55 -12.93 -29.49
N SER A 407 16.20 -11.68 -29.75
CA SER A 407 15.75 -11.21 -31.05
C SER A 407 16.11 -9.72 -31.24
N TYR A 408 15.71 -9.12 -32.35
CA TYR A 408 15.98 -7.72 -32.67
C TYR A 408 14.87 -7.08 -33.50
N ARG A 409 14.80 -5.75 -33.47
CA ARG A 409 13.88 -4.93 -34.27
C ARG A 409 14.60 -3.77 -34.93
N TRP A 410 14.13 -3.36 -36.11
CA TRP A 410 14.70 -2.25 -36.87
C TRP A 410 13.84 -1.00 -36.75
N TYR A 411 14.45 0.16 -36.71
CA TYR A 411 13.80 1.46 -36.65
C TYR A 411 14.46 2.41 -37.64
N ASN A 412 13.70 3.35 -38.20
CA ASN A 412 14.29 4.45 -38.96
C ASN A 412 14.90 5.51 -38.02
N ALA A 413 15.57 6.53 -38.58
CA ALA A 413 16.16 7.63 -37.82
C ALA A 413 15.14 8.43 -36.96
N GLN A 414 13.84 8.34 -37.26
CA GLN A 414 12.75 8.97 -36.51
C GLN A 414 12.17 8.08 -35.40
N GLY A 415 12.70 6.86 -35.22
CA GLY A 415 12.24 5.92 -34.21
C GLY A 415 10.99 5.13 -34.58
N VAL A 416 10.57 5.14 -35.85
CA VAL A 416 9.45 4.32 -36.35
C VAL A 416 9.98 2.92 -36.70
N GLU A 417 9.30 1.89 -36.22
CA GLU A 417 9.67 0.49 -36.47
C GLU A 417 9.55 0.14 -37.97
N ILE A 418 10.59 -0.50 -38.50
CA ILE A 418 10.65 -1.00 -39.87
C ILE A 418 10.46 -2.52 -39.81
N PRO A 419 9.30 -3.06 -40.20
CA PRO A 419 9.05 -4.49 -40.13
C PRO A 419 9.92 -5.25 -41.13
N LEU A 420 10.39 -6.44 -40.73
CA LEU A 420 11.05 -7.40 -41.62
C LEU A 420 10.02 -8.42 -42.12
N ALA A 421 10.11 -8.76 -43.42
CA ALA A 421 9.38 -9.87 -44.03
C ALA A 421 10.38 -10.86 -44.64
N PRO A 422 10.50 -12.12 -44.13
CA PRO A 422 9.81 -12.65 -42.96
C PRO A 422 10.25 -11.96 -41.65
N PRO A 423 9.61 -12.23 -40.49
CA PRO A 423 10.06 -11.71 -39.20
C PRO A 423 11.49 -12.15 -38.83
N PRO A 424 12.17 -11.43 -37.91
CA PRO A 424 13.48 -11.83 -37.40
C PRO A 424 13.42 -13.12 -36.57
N GLU A 425 14.50 -13.90 -36.59
CA GLU A 425 14.60 -15.16 -35.85
C GLU A 425 14.73 -14.95 -34.34
N HIS A 426 14.17 -15.88 -33.56
CA HIS A 426 14.31 -15.89 -32.10
C HIS A 426 15.36 -16.94 -31.68
N PHE A 427 16.52 -16.47 -31.25
CA PHE A 427 17.69 -17.29 -30.94
C PHE A 427 17.63 -17.85 -29.51
N SER A 428 17.76 -19.17 -29.38
CA SER A 428 17.71 -19.86 -28.08
C SER A 428 18.98 -19.64 -27.24
N LEU A 429 18.80 -19.64 -25.92
CA LEU A 429 19.91 -19.73 -24.96
C LEU A 429 20.43 -21.18 -24.91
N SER A 430 21.74 -21.38 -24.70
CA SER A 430 22.35 -22.72 -24.63
C SER A 430 22.02 -23.47 -23.33
N GLN A 431 21.67 -22.75 -22.26
CA GLN A 431 21.30 -23.27 -20.95
C GLN A 431 20.50 -22.22 -20.17
N ASN A 432 19.89 -22.63 -19.04
CA ASN A 432 19.28 -21.70 -18.12
C ASN A 432 20.32 -20.72 -17.56
N ILE A 433 20.00 -19.42 -17.54
CA ILE A 433 20.92 -18.37 -17.10
C ILE A 433 20.42 -17.81 -15.78
N LEU A 434 21.06 -18.19 -14.69
CA LEU A 434 20.72 -17.70 -13.35
C LEU A 434 21.08 -16.21 -13.19
N PRO A 435 20.42 -15.48 -12.26
CA PRO A 435 20.84 -14.14 -11.89
C PRO A 435 22.35 -14.06 -11.59
N GLY A 436 23.04 -13.11 -12.22
CA GLY A 436 24.49 -12.92 -12.15
C GLY A 436 25.31 -13.67 -13.21
N GLN A 437 24.73 -14.65 -13.91
CA GLN A 437 25.42 -15.42 -14.95
C GLN A 437 25.41 -14.71 -16.31
N THR A 438 26.37 -15.08 -17.16
CA THR A 438 26.51 -14.58 -18.53
C THR A 438 26.08 -15.64 -19.54
N ALA A 439 25.26 -15.25 -20.49
CA ALA A 439 24.87 -16.03 -21.65
C ALA A 439 25.74 -15.65 -22.85
N ILE A 440 26.15 -16.66 -23.62
CA ILE A 440 26.84 -16.50 -24.89
C ILE A 440 25.97 -17.15 -25.96
N ILE A 441 25.56 -16.38 -26.96
CA ILE A 441 24.66 -16.81 -28.04
C ILE A 441 25.47 -16.72 -29.34
N GLU A 442 25.75 -17.88 -29.90
CA GLU A 442 26.53 -18.03 -31.14
C GLU A 442 25.62 -18.06 -32.36
N GLY A 443 26.13 -17.63 -33.52
CA GLY A 443 25.43 -17.78 -34.79
C GLY A 443 24.18 -16.91 -34.95
N VAL A 444 24.11 -15.78 -34.24
CA VAL A 444 23.01 -14.82 -34.37
C VAL A 444 23.06 -14.20 -35.77
N ARG A 445 21.94 -14.25 -36.52
CA ARG A 445 21.80 -13.76 -37.90
C ARG A 445 21.02 -12.46 -37.95
N LEU A 446 21.71 -11.35 -38.23
CA LEU A 446 21.13 -10.02 -38.43
C LEU A 446 20.83 -9.79 -39.91
N ARG A 447 19.55 -9.61 -40.27
CA ARG A 447 19.10 -9.28 -41.64
C ARG A 447 18.69 -7.82 -41.75
N ALA A 448 19.17 -7.12 -42.78
CA ALA A 448 18.79 -5.74 -43.09
C ALA A 448 17.38 -5.65 -43.71
N PRO A 449 16.63 -4.56 -43.45
CA PRO A 449 15.31 -4.35 -44.06
C PRO A 449 15.40 -4.01 -45.56
N GLN A 450 14.26 -4.08 -46.25
CA GLN A 450 14.11 -3.55 -47.63
C GLN A 450 14.03 -2.01 -47.67
N TRP A 451 14.07 -1.36 -46.52
CA TRP A 451 14.06 0.09 -46.39
C TRP A 451 15.49 0.65 -46.45
N GLN A 452 15.69 1.72 -47.21
CA GLN A 452 16.99 2.33 -47.46
C GLN A 452 17.18 3.59 -46.60
N GLY A 453 18.39 3.81 -46.11
CA GLY A 453 18.74 4.99 -45.32
C GLY A 453 19.36 4.64 -43.97
N GLU A 454 19.41 5.63 -43.07
CA GLU A 454 19.92 5.48 -41.71
C GLU A 454 18.90 4.74 -40.82
N CYS A 455 19.31 3.60 -40.28
CA CYS A 455 18.50 2.73 -39.46
C CYS A 455 19.13 2.50 -38.09
N ILE A 456 18.31 2.18 -37.08
CA ILE A 456 18.71 1.73 -35.76
C ILE A 456 18.21 0.30 -35.57
N VAL A 457 19.09 -0.67 -35.35
CA VAL A 457 18.70 -2.00 -34.89
C VAL A 457 18.79 -2.07 -33.37
N LYS A 458 17.75 -2.59 -32.72
CA LYS A 458 17.67 -2.79 -31.28
C LYS A 458 17.63 -4.28 -30.96
N PHE A 459 18.68 -4.79 -30.33
CA PHE A 459 18.70 -6.14 -29.76
C PHE A 459 18.00 -6.17 -28.42
N ASP A 460 17.21 -7.20 -28.19
CA ASP A 460 16.41 -7.37 -26.99
C ASP A 460 16.16 -8.85 -26.68
N LEU A 461 15.86 -9.16 -25.42
CA LEU A 461 15.42 -10.48 -24.99
C LEU A 461 13.90 -10.51 -24.92
N ILE A 462 13.30 -11.65 -25.25
CA ILE A 462 11.87 -11.89 -25.19
C ILE A 462 11.59 -13.15 -24.40
N GLN A 463 10.59 -13.09 -23.52
CA GLN A 463 9.96 -14.29 -23.01
C GLN A 463 8.89 -14.73 -24.02
N GLU A 464 9.11 -15.87 -24.68
CA GLU A 464 8.17 -16.39 -25.68
C GLU A 464 6.75 -16.47 -25.13
N GLY A 465 5.78 -15.95 -25.89
CA GLY A 465 4.37 -15.89 -25.50
C GLY A 465 4.00 -14.80 -24.50
N HIS A 466 4.96 -13.98 -24.04
CA HIS A 466 4.73 -12.89 -23.07
C HIS A 466 5.22 -11.55 -23.61
N ALA A 467 6.35 -11.06 -23.11
CA ALA A 467 6.81 -9.70 -23.35
C ALA A 467 8.31 -9.65 -23.60
N TRP A 468 8.69 -8.59 -24.33
CA TRP A 468 10.07 -8.15 -24.45
C TRP A 468 10.57 -7.61 -23.11
N PHE A 469 11.85 -7.83 -22.84
CA PHE A 469 12.49 -7.32 -21.63
C PHE A 469 12.51 -5.79 -21.61
N SER A 470 12.57 -5.13 -22.77
CA SER A 470 12.38 -3.66 -22.85
C SER A 470 11.03 -3.17 -22.35
N ALA A 471 9.96 -3.93 -22.54
CA ALA A 471 8.63 -3.62 -21.97
C ALA A 471 8.62 -3.78 -20.44
N LEU A 472 9.59 -4.53 -19.89
CA LEU A 472 9.83 -4.73 -18.46
C LEU A 472 10.98 -3.84 -17.93
N SER A 473 11.26 -2.72 -18.61
CA SER A 473 12.28 -1.74 -18.23
C SER A 473 13.73 -2.25 -18.23
N SER A 474 14.03 -3.35 -18.94
CA SER A 474 15.41 -3.73 -19.24
C SER A 474 15.95 -2.92 -20.41
N PRO A 475 17.21 -2.47 -20.39
CA PRO A 475 17.79 -1.76 -21.53
C PRO A 475 17.94 -2.67 -22.75
N THR A 476 17.68 -2.15 -23.95
CA THR A 476 18.06 -2.75 -25.24
C THR A 476 19.51 -2.43 -25.59
N ARG A 477 20.05 -3.10 -26.62
CA ARG A 477 21.31 -2.69 -27.25
C ARG A 477 21.05 -2.17 -28.66
N ASP A 478 21.32 -0.89 -28.86
CA ASP A 478 21.01 -0.17 -30.10
C ASP A 478 22.29 -0.01 -30.96
N LEU A 479 22.18 -0.18 -32.28
CA LEU A 479 23.25 0.05 -33.26
C LEU A 479 22.73 0.83 -34.47
N ASN A 480 23.50 1.81 -34.94
CA ASN A 480 23.17 2.56 -36.15
C ASN A 480 23.80 1.89 -37.36
N ILE A 481 23.00 1.62 -38.40
CA ILE A 481 23.42 0.98 -39.65
C ILE A 481 22.81 1.72 -40.85
N THR A 482 23.63 2.01 -41.87
CA THR A 482 23.18 2.56 -43.15
C THR A 482 22.80 1.43 -44.11
N VAL A 483 21.55 1.42 -44.60
CA VAL A 483 21.06 0.41 -45.56
C VAL A 483 21.03 0.97 -46.99
N GLN A 484 21.66 0.29 -47.95
CA GLN A 484 21.87 0.74 -49.34
C GLN A 484 21.18 -0.16 -50.40
N ALA A 485 20.90 0.40 -51.59
CA ALA A 485 20.26 -0.30 -52.71
C ALA A 485 21.22 -1.24 -53.49
N PRO A 486 20.74 -2.38 -54.03
CA PRO A 486 21.52 -3.31 -54.84
C PRO A 486 21.73 -2.80 -56.30
N PRO A 487 22.66 -3.39 -57.09
CA PRO A 487 22.96 -2.92 -58.46
C PRO A 487 21.85 -3.07 -59.51
N TYR A 488 21.05 -4.15 -59.44
CA TYR A 488 19.89 -4.40 -60.29
C TYR A 488 18.66 -4.49 -59.39
N ALA A 489 17.78 -3.51 -59.47
CA ALA A 489 16.46 -3.52 -58.84
C ALA A 489 15.49 -2.70 -59.67
N ALA A 490 14.26 -3.17 -59.79
CA ALA A 490 13.22 -2.53 -60.57
C ALA A 490 11.87 -2.65 -59.85
N GLU A 491 11.01 -1.66 -60.04
CA GLU A 491 9.62 -1.67 -59.59
C GLU A 491 8.72 -1.42 -60.79
N TRP A 492 7.79 -2.33 -61.06
CA TRP A 492 6.82 -2.21 -62.13
C TRP A 492 5.75 -1.20 -61.72
N GLU A 493 5.74 -0.01 -62.33
CA GLU A 493 4.80 1.06 -61.98
C GLU A 493 3.50 0.95 -62.77
N GLN A 494 3.60 0.62 -64.06
CA GLN A 494 2.46 0.44 -64.93
C GLN A 494 2.75 -0.67 -65.93
N VAL A 495 1.83 -1.61 -66.08
CA VAL A 495 1.78 -2.53 -67.23
C VAL A 495 0.50 -2.29 -68.02
N ILE A 496 0.34 -2.95 -69.17
CA ILE A 496 -0.89 -2.86 -69.96
C ILE A 496 -2.08 -3.33 -69.10
N SER A 497 -3.04 -2.42 -68.88
CA SER A 497 -4.25 -2.71 -68.10
C SER A 497 -5.17 -3.67 -68.87
N ILE A 498 -5.45 -4.80 -68.22
CA ILE A 498 -6.33 -5.85 -68.73
C ILE A 498 -7.71 -5.61 -68.11
N PRO A 499 -8.80 -5.50 -68.90
CA PRO A 499 -10.15 -5.35 -68.33
C PRO A 499 -10.48 -6.49 -67.37
N GLU A 500 -11.18 -6.20 -66.25
CA GLU A 500 -11.53 -7.21 -65.22
C GLU A 500 -12.26 -8.44 -65.76
N LYS A 501 -13.07 -8.26 -66.81
CA LYS A 501 -13.79 -9.38 -67.43
C LYS A 501 -12.83 -10.35 -68.12
N GLY A 502 -11.61 -9.91 -68.40
CA GLY A 502 -10.62 -10.60 -69.20
C GLY A 502 -10.48 -9.95 -70.57
N ILE A 503 -9.73 -10.60 -71.44
CA ILE A 503 -9.65 -10.22 -72.85
C ILE A 503 -10.50 -11.20 -73.64
N ALA A 504 -11.34 -10.74 -74.55
CA ALA A 504 -12.05 -11.65 -75.45
C ALA A 504 -11.02 -12.43 -76.29
N LEU A 505 -11.19 -13.76 -76.41
CA LEU A 505 -10.25 -14.62 -77.14
C LEU A 505 -9.87 -14.03 -78.51
N ASN A 506 -8.58 -14.14 -78.88
CA ASN A 506 -7.96 -13.61 -80.11
C ASN A 506 -7.89 -12.08 -80.28
N SER A 507 -8.29 -11.27 -79.30
CA SER A 507 -8.19 -9.80 -79.44
C SER A 507 -6.80 -9.24 -79.12
N ASN A 508 -6.50 -8.04 -79.65
CA ASN A 508 -5.27 -7.29 -79.41
C ASN A 508 -5.52 -6.14 -78.42
N THR A 509 -4.55 -5.87 -77.57
CA THR A 509 -4.55 -4.75 -76.62
C THR A 509 -3.24 -3.99 -76.76
N ILE A 510 -3.29 -2.68 -76.97
CA ILE A 510 -2.11 -1.83 -77.09
C ILE A 510 -2.04 -0.94 -75.85
N GLY A 511 -0.85 -0.78 -75.27
CA GLY A 511 -0.66 0.11 -74.13
C GLY A 511 0.78 0.54 -73.91
N THR A 512 1.00 1.22 -72.80
CA THR A 512 2.31 1.69 -72.34
C THR A 512 2.69 0.96 -71.06
N ILE A 513 3.97 0.60 -70.93
CA ILE A 513 4.53 0.01 -69.71
C ILE A 513 5.55 0.98 -69.12
N THR A 514 5.52 1.18 -67.82
CA THR A 514 6.52 1.97 -67.09
C THR A 514 7.12 1.19 -65.94
N VAL A 515 8.45 1.24 -65.83
CA VAL A 515 9.22 0.51 -64.80
C VAL A 515 10.22 1.45 -64.16
N LYS A 516 10.17 1.58 -62.84
CA LYS A 516 11.10 2.41 -62.08
C LYS A 516 12.40 1.67 -61.81
N ASN A 517 13.50 2.35 -62.05
CA ASN A 517 14.83 1.87 -61.72
C ASN A 517 15.13 2.10 -60.24
N LEU A 518 15.12 1.04 -59.42
CA LEU A 518 15.46 1.09 -58.00
C LEU A 518 16.91 0.67 -57.71
N GLY A 519 17.62 0.21 -58.73
CA GLY A 519 19.00 -0.23 -58.61
C GLY A 519 19.99 0.94 -58.59
N SER A 520 21.23 0.67 -58.26
CA SER A 520 22.29 1.70 -58.25
C SER A 520 22.88 2.01 -59.64
N ARG A 521 22.44 1.34 -60.72
CA ARG A 521 22.93 1.52 -62.10
C ARG A 521 21.94 2.28 -62.98
N THR A 522 22.44 3.14 -63.88
CA THR A 522 21.64 3.74 -64.97
C THR A 522 21.31 2.70 -66.05
N TRP A 523 20.06 2.65 -66.50
CA TRP A 523 19.62 1.87 -67.66
C TRP A 523 19.76 2.71 -68.93
N TYR A 524 20.45 2.20 -69.94
CA TYR A 524 20.64 2.91 -71.20
C TYR A 524 19.65 2.43 -72.26
N LYS A 525 19.04 3.35 -73.01
CA LYS A 525 18.12 3.08 -74.13
C LYS A 525 18.86 2.51 -75.33
N ALA A 526 20.05 3.01 -75.61
CA ALA A 526 20.85 2.67 -76.80
C ALA A 526 22.31 2.46 -76.42
N GLY A 527 23.05 1.74 -77.26
CA GLY A 527 24.45 1.38 -77.02
C GLY A 527 24.71 -0.11 -77.25
N PRO A 528 25.86 -0.65 -76.82
CA PRO A 528 26.19 -2.05 -77.02
C PRO A 528 25.30 -3.02 -76.21
N ASN A 529 24.76 -2.57 -75.07
CA ASN A 529 23.94 -3.36 -74.16
C ASN A 529 22.75 -2.51 -73.62
N PRO A 530 21.75 -2.17 -74.45
CA PRO A 530 20.58 -1.41 -73.99
C PRO A 530 19.68 -2.24 -73.07
N VAL A 531 18.75 -1.58 -72.36
CA VAL A 531 17.69 -2.25 -71.61
C VAL A 531 16.40 -2.27 -72.42
N SER A 532 15.80 -3.47 -72.60
CA SER A 532 14.55 -3.69 -73.35
C SER A 532 13.52 -4.46 -72.50
N ILE A 533 12.26 -4.52 -72.96
CA ILE A 533 11.19 -5.30 -72.31
C ILE A 533 10.55 -6.32 -73.26
N GLY A 534 10.20 -7.51 -72.75
CA GLY A 534 9.45 -8.53 -73.49
C GLY A 534 8.40 -9.24 -72.64
N TYR A 535 7.51 -10.00 -73.29
CA TYR A 535 6.49 -10.82 -72.60
C TYR A 535 6.42 -12.28 -73.06
N ARG A 536 5.92 -13.16 -72.19
CA ARG A 536 5.63 -14.57 -72.51
C ARG A 536 4.32 -15.02 -71.85
N TRP A 537 3.52 -15.82 -72.55
CA TRP A 537 2.30 -16.45 -72.01
C TRP A 537 2.62 -17.85 -71.50
N TYR A 538 2.03 -18.24 -70.38
CA TYR A 538 2.11 -19.57 -69.80
C TYR A 538 0.71 -20.07 -69.44
N ASN A 539 0.45 -21.34 -69.68
CA ASN A 539 -0.77 -21.99 -69.20
C ASN A 539 -0.66 -22.33 -67.70
N ALA A 540 -1.73 -22.88 -67.12
CA ALA A 540 -1.77 -23.28 -65.71
C ALA A 540 -0.70 -24.33 -65.33
N GLN A 541 -0.12 -25.07 -66.28
CA GLN A 541 0.96 -26.03 -66.07
C GLN A 541 2.36 -25.39 -66.17
N GLY A 542 2.45 -24.07 -66.32
CA GLY A 542 3.72 -23.36 -66.48
C GLY A 542 4.40 -23.58 -67.84
N VAL A 543 3.69 -24.17 -68.82
CA VAL A 543 4.19 -24.37 -70.18
C VAL A 543 3.94 -23.10 -70.99
N GLN A 544 4.96 -22.63 -71.68
CA GLN A 544 4.86 -21.43 -72.52
C GLN A 544 3.89 -21.66 -73.68
N VAL A 545 2.91 -20.76 -73.84
CA VAL A 545 1.91 -20.79 -74.92
C VAL A 545 2.32 -19.79 -76.00
N PRO A 546 2.54 -20.22 -77.25
CA PRO A 546 2.89 -19.30 -78.33
C PRO A 546 1.68 -18.48 -78.78
N VAL A 547 1.92 -17.21 -79.12
CA VAL A 547 0.96 -16.34 -79.81
C VAL A 547 1.52 -15.97 -81.18
N SER A 548 0.71 -15.99 -82.24
CA SER A 548 1.18 -15.83 -83.62
C SER A 548 0.37 -14.82 -84.44
N PRO A 549 1.01 -13.80 -85.07
CA PRO A 549 2.40 -13.37 -84.86
C PRO A 549 2.74 -12.92 -83.43
N TYR A 550 3.99 -13.15 -83.01
CA TYR A 550 4.57 -12.66 -81.75
C TYR A 550 5.13 -11.25 -81.94
N ALA A 551 4.82 -10.34 -81.02
CA ALA A 551 5.34 -8.97 -81.01
C ALA A 551 6.10 -8.77 -79.68
N GLY A 552 7.40 -9.05 -79.62
CA GLY A 552 8.21 -8.87 -78.40
C GLY A 552 9.54 -8.17 -78.66
N ASN A 553 10.18 -7.73 -77.57
CA ASN A 553 11.35 -6.83 -77.49
C ASN A 553 11.02 -5.37 -77.86
N PHE A 554 10.47 -4.65 -76.89
CA PHE A 554 10.14 -3.23 -77.00
C PHE A 554 11.25 -2.35 -76.42
N GLU A 555 11.62 -1.31 -77.16
CA GLU A 555 12.67 -0.38 -76.78
C GLU A 555 12.18 0.64 -75.74
N MET A 556 13.09 1.07 -74.87
CA MET A 556 12.84 2.11 -73.87
C MET A 556 12.80 3.51 -74.52
N ASP A 557 11.95 4.39 -74.01
CA ASP A 557 11.76 5.73 -74.58
C ASP A 557 12.97 6.66 -74.36
N ALA A 558 13.71 6.52 -73.23
CA ALA A 558 14.93 7.29 -72.90
C ALA A 558 15.83 6.58 -71.86
N ASP A 559 17.10 7.01 -71.72
CA ASP A 559 18.01 6.55 -70.64
C ASP A 559 17.40 6.84 -69.26
N THR A 560 17.49 5.87 -68.34
CA THR A 560 16.81 5.90 -67.03
C THR A 560 17.81 5.71 -65.88
N PRO A 561 18.25 6.80 -65.19
CA PRO A 561 19.12 6.71 -64.02
C PRO A 561 18.39 6.16 -62.77
N PRO A 562 19.12 5.77 -61.71
CA PRO A 562 18.55 5.34 -60.43
C PRO A 562 17.47 6.30 -59.90
N GLY A 563 16.35 5.74 -59.45
CA GLY A 563 15.18 6.45 -58.93
C GLY A 563 14.25 7.05 -59.99
N LYS A 564 14.55 6.91 -61.29
CA LYS A 564 13.70 7.38 -62.40
C LYS A 564 12.94 6.23 -63.07
N THR A 565 11.89 6.59 -63.79
CA THR A 565 10.99 5.67 -64.48
C THR A 565 11.37 5.55 -65.95
N ALA A 566 11.56 4.31 -66.40
CA ALA A 566 11.64 3.92 -67.80
C ALA A 566 10.23 3.77 -68.36
N SER A 567 9.97 4.35 -69.54
CA SER A 567 8.71 4.16 -70.27
C SER A 567 8.95 3.37 -71.55
N PHE A 568 8.00 2.50 -71.89
CA PHE A 568 7.95 1.70 -73.11
C PHE A 568 6.60 1.95 -73.78
N SER A 569 6.59 2.80 -74.80
CA SER A 569 5.36 3.19 -75.51
C SER A 569 5.02 2.23 -76.66
N ASN A 570 3.74 2.10 -77.01
CA ASN A 570 3.22 1.25 -78.10
C ASN A 570 3.50 -0.25 -77.94
N VAL A 571 3.47 -0.75 -76.70
CA VAL A 571 3.57 -2.18 -76.42
C VAL A 571 2.29 -2.87 -76.89
N VAL A 572 2.42 -3.84 -77.78
CA VAL A 572 1.30 -4.59 -78.34
C VAL A 572 1.20 -5.95 -77.65
N LEU A 573 0.12 -6.17 -76.92
CA LEU A 573 -0.23 -7.44 -76.30
C LEU A 573 -1.30 -8.17 -77.11
N ARG A 574 -1.11 -9.46 -77.34
CA ARG A 574 -2.08 -10.32 -78.03
C ARG A 574 -2.57 -11.46 -77.15
N ALA A 575 -3.88 -11.65 -77.08
CA ALA A 575 -4.51 -12.71 -76.29
C ALA A 575 -4.41 -14.11 -76.96
N PRO A 576 -4.32 -15.18 -76.16
CA PRO A 576 -4.39 -16.56 -76.64
C PRO A 576 -5.72 -16.87 -77.36
N HIS A 577 -5.70 -17.90 -78.22
CA HIS A 577 -6.86 -18.31 -79.01
C HIS A 577 -7.81 -19.29 -78.31
N TYR A 578 -7.55 -19.59 -77.03
CA TYR A 578 -8.41 -20.40 -76.17
C TYR A 578 -8.94 -19.54 -75.02
N ASP A 579 -10.18 -19.79 -74.61
CA ASP A 579 -10.71 -19.27 -73.36
C ASP A 579 -10.07 -19.97 -72.16
N GLY A 580 -10.14 -19.32 -71.00
CA GLY A 580 -9.48 -19.78 -69.79
C GLY A 580 -8.51 -18.76 -69.23
N THR A 581 -7.68 -19.21 -68.30
CA THR A 581 -6.83 -18.34 -67.49
C THR A 581 -5.35 -18.62 -67.79
N PHE A 582 -4.61 -17.59 -68.17
CA PHE A 582 -3.20 -17.68 -68.53
C PHE A 582 -2.35 -16.74 -67.68
N THR A 583 -1.10 -17.11 -67.43
CA THR A 583 -0.11 -16.22 -66.81
C THR A 583 0.68 -15.52 -67.90
N LEU A 584 0.64 -14.20 -67.93
CA LEU A 584 1.42 -13.35 -68.80
C LEU A 584 2.56 -12.73 -68.02
N ARG A 585 3.79 -13.12 -68.37
CA ARG A 585 5.02 -12.68 -67.71
C ARG A 585 5.71 -11.58 -68.50
N TRP A 586 6.00 -10.44 -67.89
CA TRP A 586 6.87 -9.39 -68.39
C TRP A 586 8.23 -9.43 -67.72
N ASP A 587 9.30 -9.19 -68.48
CA ASP A 587 10.66 -9.16 -67.93
C ASP A 587 11.53 -8.11 -68.64
N LEU A 588 12.46 -7.53 -67.90
CA LEU A 588 13.47 -6.60 -68.40
C LEU A 588 14.72 -7.37 -68.81
N SER A 589 15.29 -7.00 -69.95
CA SER A 589 16.54 -7.55 -70.47
C SER A 589 17.59 -6.46 -70.51
N HIS A 590 18.73 -6.68 -69.85
CA HIS A 590 19.95 -5.94 -70.19
C HIS A 590 20.60 -6.69 -71.35
N GLU A 591 20.32 -6.21 -72.56
CA GLU A 591 20.69 -6.89 -73.80
C GLU A 591 22.17 -7.25 -73.82
N GLY A 592 22.47 -8.51 -74.16
CA GLY A 592 23.85 -9.03 -74.17
C GLY A 592 24.49 -9.32 -72.81
N ILE A 593 23.85 -8.98 -71.69
CA ILE A 593 24.39 -9.21 -70.32
C ILE A 593 23.56 -10.22 -69.54
N THR A 594 22.31 -9.89 -69.21
CA THR A 594 21.47 -10.71 -68.32
C THR A 594 20.02 -10.26 -68.40
N TRP A 595 19.08 -11.19 -68.19
CA TRP A 595 17.73 -10.80 -67.79
C TRP A 595 17.75 -10.31 -66.34
N PHE A 596 16.89 -9.36 -66.01
CA PHE A 596 16.78 -8.84 -64.64
C PHE A 596 16.32 -9.94 -63.68
N SER A 597 15.43 -10.83 -64.14
CA SER A 597 15.04 -12.06 -63.41
C SER A 597 16.19 -12.99 -63.06
N GLN A 598 17.25 -13.05 -63.87
CA GLN A 598 18.44 -13.86 -63.59
C GLN A 598 19.35 -13.23 -62.53
N GLN A 599 19.19 -11.94 -62.25
CA GLN A 599 19.87 -11.21 -61.16
C GLN A 599 18.97 -11.07 -59.93
N GLY A 600 17.85 -11.80 -59.87
CA GLY A 600 16.94 -11.84 -58.72
C GLY A 600 15.89 -10.73 -58.68
N VAL A 601 15.71 -9.96 -59.76
CA VAL A 601 14.62 -8.97 -59.87
C VAL A 601 13.34 -9.67 -60.29
N GLU A 602 12.23 -9.44 -59.60
CA GLU A 602 10.97 -10.12 -59.91
C GLU A 602 10.42 -9.72 -61.28
N ALA A 603 10.16 -10.71 -62.14
CA ALA A 603 9.42 -10.53 -63.39
C ALA A 603 7.93 -10.30 -63.07
N PHE A 604 7.23 -9.49 -63.85
CA PHE A 604 5.83 -9.16 -63.57
C PHE A 604 4.89 -10.18 -64.22
N ASP A 605 4.27 -11.02 -63.40
CA ASP A 605 3.25 -11.97 -63.82
C ASP A 605 1.85 -11.39 -63.63
N GLN A 606 1.03 -11.42 -64.68
CA GLN A 606 -0.40 -11.12 -64.61
C GLN A 606 -1.24 -12.31 -65.05
N VAL A 607 -2.24 -12.65 -64.23
CA VAL A 607 -3.21 -13.69 -64.54
C VAL A 607 -4.33 -13.07 -65.36
N VAL A 608 -4.47 -13.50 -66.61
CA VAL A 608 -5.44 -12.92 -67.56
C VAL A 608 -6.51 -13.96 -67.90
N PRO A 609 -7.79 -13.70 -67.53
CA PRO A 609 -8.90 -14.51 -68.00
C PRO A 609 -9.27 -14.15 -69.43
N VAL A 610 -9.78 -15.12 -70.17
CA VAL A 610 -10.27 -15.00 -71.54
C VAL A 610 -11.70 -15.57 -71.59
N TYR A 611 -12.73 -14.80 -71.99
CA TYR A 611 -14.17 -15.04 -71.61
C TYR A 611 -15.29 -14.80 -72.69
N ILE A 612 -16.59 -15.03 -72.31
CA ILE A 612 -17.87 -15.02 -73.10
C ILE A 612 -19.06 -14.21 -72.34
N PRO A 613 -20.14 -13.57 -72.91
CA PRO A 613 -21.11 -12.52 -72.28
C PRO A 613 -22.46 -12.90 -71.43
N ILE A 614 -23.27 -11.96 -70.76
CA ILE A 614 -24.18 -12.04 -69.46
C ILE A 614 -25.75 -11.56 -69.45
N PRO A 615 -26.72 -11.98 -68.52
CA PRO A 615 -28.25 -11.73 -68.40
C PRO A 615 -28.96 -10.65 -67.41
N ASP A 616 -30.33 -10.62 -67.31
CA ASP A 616 -31.31 -9.54 -66.84
C ASP A 616 -31.60 -9.21 -65.34
N TYR A 617 -32.03 -10.15 -64.47
CA TYR A 617 -32.23 -9.90 -63.02
C TYR A 617 -31.16 -10.66 -62.25
N ALA A 618 -30.11 -9.95 -61.86
CA ALA A 618 -29.00 -10.57 -61.19
C ALA A 618 -28.43 -9.61 -60.14
N VAL A 619 -28.21 -10.13 -58.95
CA VAL A 619 -27.59 -9.41 -57.83
C VAL A 619 -26.26 -10.07 -57.51
N LYS A 620 -25.24 -9.24 -57.30
CA LYS A 620 -23.98 -9.63 -56.70
C LYS A 620 -23.97 -9.05 -55.29
N TRP A 621 -23.96 -9.93 -54.29
CA TRP A 621 -23.78 -9.53 -52.90
C TRP A 621 -22.32 -9.10 -52.71
N ILE A 622 -22.09 -7.81 -52.45
CA ILE A 622 -20.74 -7.23 -52.38
C ILE A 622 -20.21 -7.33 -50.96
N ASN A 623 -21.05 -6.96 -50.00
CA ASN A 623 -20.63 -6.94 -48.62
C ASN A 623 -21.79 -7.15 -47.67
N LEU A 624 -21.54 -7.88 -46.60
CA LEU A 624 -22.47 -8.06 -45.51
C LEU A 624 -21.69 -7.88 -44.20
N PHE A 625 -21.74 -6.69 -43.64
CA PHE A 625 -21.15 -6.41 -42.34
C PHE A 625 -22.26 -6.43 -41.29
N LEU A 626 -22.56 -7.62 -40.80
CA LEU A 626 -23.33 -7.82 -39.57
C LEU A 626 -22.33 -8.00 -38.43
N ASP A 627 -22.53 -7.36 -37.27
CA ASP A 627 -21.69 -7.54 -36.07
C ASP A 627 -21.93 -8.94 -35.45
N VAL A 628 -21.57 -10.00 -36.18
CA VAL A 628 -21.70 -11.39 -35.73
C VAL A 628 -20.36 -11.83 -35.16
N ARG A 629 -20.29 -11.96 -33.83
CA ARG A 629 -19.08 -12.35 -33.11
C ARG A 629 -18.94 -13.87 -33.04
N GLY A 630 -18.97 -14.54 -34.19
CA GLY A 630 -18.76 -15.99 -34.36
C GLY A 630 -20.01 -16.87 -34.16
N ALA A 631 -20.86 -16.56 -33.19
CA ALA A 631 -22.22 -17.11 -33.03
C ALA A 631 -23.13 -16.01 -32.47
N LEU A 632 -24.43 -16.13 -32.67
CA LEU A 632 -25.42 -15.24 -32.05
C LEU A 632 -25.98 -15.88 -30.80
N GLU A 633 -26.24 -15.08 -29.80
CA GLU A 633 -26.95 -15.51 -28.60
C GLU A 633 -28.46 -15.62 -28.89
N PRO A 634 -29.19 -16.52 -28.21
CA PRO A 634 -30.65 -16.57 -28.31
C PRO A 634 -31.31 -15.20 -28.13
N ASN A 635 -32.24 -14.85 -29.03
CA ASN A 635 -32.97 -13.57 -29.05
C ASN A 635 -32.08 -12.31 -29.23
N GLU A 636 -30.78 -12.46 -29.50
CA GLU A 636 -29.87 -11.34 -29.75
C GLU A 636 -30.31 -10.55 -30.98
N THR A 637 -30.19 -9.22 -30.90
CA THR A 637 -30.44 -8.33 -32.03
C THR A 637 -29.12 -7.69 -32.45
N ILE A 638 -28.68 -8.01 -33.67
CA ILE A 638 -27.51 -7.41 -34.27
C ILE A 638 -27.92 -6.35 -35.29
N THR A 639 -27.03 -5.39 -35.51
CA THR A 639 -27.22 -4.35 -36.53
C THR A 639 -26.03 -4.35 -37.47
N GLY A 640 -26.26 -3.96 -38.71
CA GLY A 640 -25.21 -3.97 -39.71
C GLY A 640 -25.56 -3.27 -41.01
N THR A 641 -24.69 -3.46 -42.00
CA THR A 641 -24.83 -2.91 -43.35
C THR A 641 -24.79 -4.03 -44.38
N VAL A 642 -25.67 -3.94 -45.39
CA VAL A 642 -25.69 -4.86 -46.53
C VAL A 642 -25.46 -4.06 -47.79
N THR A 643 -24.41 -4.40 -48.54
CA THR A 643 -24.09 -3.79 -49.83
C THR A 643 -24.25 -4.80 -50.96
N VAL A 644 -25.02 -4.41 -51.97
CA VAL A 644 -25.33 -5.22 -53.15
C VAL A 644 -24.99 -4.43 -54.42
N GLN A 645 -24.66 -5.16 -55.48
CA GLN A 645 -24.48 -4.61 -56.82
C GLN A 645 -25.49 -5.24 -57.77
N ASN A 646 -26.10 -4.40 -58.60
CA ASN A 646 -26.95 -4.83 -59.68
C ASN A 646 -26.10 -5.37 -60.84
N ILE A 647 -26.04 -6.69 -61.02
CA ILE A 647 -25.33 -7.30 -62.17
C ILE A 647 -26.28 -7.76 -63.27
N GLY A 648 -27.57 -7.45 -63.12
CA GLY A 648 -28.60 -7.64 -64.13
C GLY A 648 -28.62 -6.50 -65.15
N ALA A 649 -29.50 -6.63 -66.14
CA ALA A 649 -29.73 -5.63 -67.18
C ALA A 649 -30.77 -4.57 -66.81
N LYS A 650 -31.52 -4.70 -65.69
CA LYS A 650 -32.58 -3.77 -65.27
C LYS A 650 -32.24 -2.95 -64.01
N THR A 651 -32.62 -1.67 -63.98
CA THR A 651 -32.53 -0.77 -62.81
C THR A 651 -33.46 -1.21 -61.67
N TRP A 652 -33.03 -1.07 -60.41
CA TRP A 652 -33.85 -1.31 -59.20
C TRP A 652 -34.39 0.01 -58.65
N ASN A 653 -35.71 0.19 -58.54
CA ASN A 653 -36.31 1.45 -58.10
C ASN A 653 -36.47 1.51 -56.56
N ALA A 654 -36.24 2.68 -55.95
CA ALA A 654 -36.26 2.86 -54.49
C ALA A 654 -37.57 3.43 -53.92
N ALA A 655 -38.34 4.19 -54.70
CA ALA A 655 -39.51 4.95 -54.22
C ALA A 655 -40.78 4.78 -55.08
N ASP A 656 -40.83 3.75 -55.92
CA ASP A 656 -41.97 3.43 -56.80
C ASP A 656 -43.13 2.76 -56.02
N GLU A 657 -44.28 2.53 -56.65
CA GLU A 657 -45.39 1.73 -56.08
C GLU A 657 -44.97 0.27 -55.80
N MET A 658 -43.94 -0.20 -56.50
CA MET A 658 -43.33 -1.53 -56.39
C MET A 658 -41.81 -1.38 -56.17
N PRO A 659 -41.34 -0.89 -55.02
CA PRO A 659 -39.91 -0.64 -54.82
C PRO A 659 -39.15 -1.95 -54.60
N VAL A 660 -37.83 -1.93 -54.79
CA VAL A 660 -36.97 -3.05 -54.37
C VAL A 660 -36.59 -2.87 -52.90
N LYS A 661 -36.79 -3.91 -52.09
CA LYS A 661 -36.46 -3.95 -50.65
C LYS A 661 -35.60 -5.14 -50.30
N LEU A 662 -34.88 -5.03 -49.19
CA LEU A 662 -34.13 -6.13 -48.59
C LEU A 662 -34.95 -6.77 -47.47
N GLY A 663 -35.12 -8.09 -47.54
CA GLY A 663 -35.68 -8.92 -46.49
C GLY A 663 -34.70 -10.02 -46.06
N TYR A 664 -35.04 -10.72 -44.97
CA TYR A 664 -34.30 -11.90 -44.56
C TYR A 664 -35.22 -12.99 -44.02
N HIS A 665 -34.78 -14.23 -44.13
CA HIS A 665 -35.45 -15.38 -43.54
C HIS A 665 -34.45 -16.23 -42.76
N TRP A 666 -34.92 -16.75 -41.63
CA TRP A 666 -34.22 -17.80 -40.90
C TRP A 666 -34.77 -19.15 -41.32
N TYR A 667 -33.90 -20.12 -41.51
CA TYR A 667 -34.26 -21.50 -41.76
C TYR A 667 -33.60 -22.42 -40.73
N ASP A 668 -34.31 -23.45 -40.30
CA ASP A 668 -33.73 -24.54 -39.49
C ASP A 668 -32.83 -25.46 -40.33
N ALA A 669 -32.30 -26.51 -39.70
CA ALA A 669 -31.43 -27.50 -40.34
C ALA A 669 -32.15 -28.29 -41.45
N GLU A 670 -33.48 -28.40 -41.36
CA GLU A 670 -34.37 -29.05 -42.32
C GLU A 670 -34.84 -28.10 -43.44
N ASN A 671 -34.35 -26.86 -43.48
CA ASN A 671 -34.75 -25.78 -44.40
C ASN A 671 -36.21 -25.30 -44.25
N ASN A 672 -36.85 -25.50 -43.10
CA ASN A 672 -38.14 -24.86 -42.80
C ASN A 672 -37.93 -23.42 -42.34
N ILE A 673 -38.84 -22.52 -42.71
CA ILE A 673 -38.80 -21.11 -42.29
C ILE A 673 -39.10 -21.00 -40.79
N ILE A 674 -38.26 -20.24 -40.08
CA ILE A 674 -38.46 -19.87 -38.67
C ILE A 674 -39.11 -18.49 -38.59
N THR A 675 -40.31 -18.43 -38.01
CA THR A 675 -41.04 -17.19 -37.75
C THR A 675 -40.57 -16.58 -36.43
N LEU A 676 -40.10 -15.32 -36.48
CA LEU A 676 -39.70 -14.57 -35.28
C LEU A 676 -40.93 -13.88 -34.65
N ALA A 677 -40.97 -13.82 -33.31
CA ALA A 677 -42.06 -13.15 -32.57
C ALA A 677 -42.17 -11.64 -32.86
N ALA A 678 -41.04 -10.99 -33.19
CA ALA A 678 -40.99 -9.63 -33.70
C ALA A 678 -40.02 -9.59 -34.89
N TYR A 679 -40.54 -9.51 -36.12
CA TYR A 679 -39.76 -9.50 -37.36
C TYR A 679 -39.40 -8.05 -37.76
N PRO A 680 -38.13 -7.64 -37.65
CA PRO A 680 -37.68 -6.29 -38.04
C PRO A 680 -37.40 -6.12 -39.54
N GLY A 681 -37.55 -7.17 -40.37
CA GLY A 681 -37.16 -7.11 -41.78
C GLY A 681 -38.10 -6.27 -42.66
N ASN A 682 -37.54 -5.76 -43.77
CA ASN A 682 -38.09 -4.86 -44.82
C ASN A 682 -37.34 -3.53 -44.92
N PHE A 683 -36.07 -3.58 -45.33
CA PHE A 683 -35.21 -2.41 -45.44
C PHE A 683 -35.32 -1.78 -46.83
N ALA A 684 -35.59 -0.48 -46.88
CA ALA A 684 -35.78 0.26 -48.13
C ALA A 684 -34.45 0.70 -48.76
N LEU A 685 -34.42 0.78 -50.09
CA LEU A 685 -33.34 1.44 -50.83
C LEU A 685 -33.36 2.95 -50.57
N ARG A 686 -32.18 3.58 -50.61
CA ARG A 686 -32.05 5.05 -50.48
C ARG A 686 -32.26 5.80 -51.81
N ALA A 687 -31.95 5.15 -52.93
CA ALA A 687 -32.06 5.69 -54.28
C ALA A 687 -32.08 4.55 -55.31
N ASP A 688 -32.53 4.85 -56.53
CA ASP A 688 -32.58 3.90 -57.64
C ASP A 688 -31.18 3.36 -58.00
N VAL A 689 -31.09 2.08 -58.36
CA VAL A 689 -29.82 1.36 -58.60
C VAL A 689 -29.75 0.86 -60.05
N PRO A 690 -29.06 1.57 -60.95
CA PRO A 690 -28.93 1.14 -62.35
C PRO A 690 -28.10 -0.15 -62.50
N PRO A 691 -28.11 -0.83 -63.67
CA PRO A 691 -27.17 -1.92 -63.97
C PRO A 691 -25.71 -1.54 -63.66
N GLN A 692 -24.97 -2.45 -63.04
CA GLN A 692 -23.65 -2.28 -62.41
C GLN A 692 -23.60 -1.32 -61.22
N GLY A 693 -24.69 -0.62 -60.90
CA GLY A 693 -24.80 0.25 -59.73
C GLY A 693 -24.81 -0.54 -58.42
N MET A 694 -24.43 0.13 -57.33
CA MET A 694 -24.40 -0.44 -55.98
C MET A 694 -25.43 0.24 -55.08
N ALA A 695 -25.96 -0.50 -54.12
CA ALA A 695 -26.76 0.04 -53.03
C ALA A 695 -26.29 -0.52 -51.69
N THR A 696 -26.36 0.32 -50.66
CA THR A 696 -26.09 -0.04 -49.28
C THR A 696 -27.35 0.19 -48.44
N PHE A 697 -27.81 -0.87 -47.76
CA PHE A 697 -28.81 -0.82 -46.72
C PHE A 697 -28.08 -0.60 -45.38
N GLU A 698 -28.36 0.51 -44.71
CA GLU A 698 -27.81 0.84 -43.39
C GLU A 698 -28.82 0.52 -42.29
N ASN A 699 -28.32 0.25 -41.07
CA ASN A 699 -29.13 -0.14 -39.91
C ASN A 699 -30.00 -1.37 -40.17
N VAL A 700 -29.44 -2.36 -40.89
CA VAL A 700 -30.10 -3.65 -41.10
C VAL A 700 -30.08 -4.38 -39.78
N VAL A 701 -31.26 -4.53 -39.18
CA VAL A 701 -31.46 -5.16 -37.88
C VAL A 701 -31.84 -6.62 -38.09
N VAL A 702 -31.04 -7.54 -37.58
CA VAL A 702 -31.34 -8.97 -37.61
C VAL A 702 -31.51 -9.46 -36.18
N ARG A 703 -32.66 -10.09 -35.90
CA ARG A 703 -32.92 -10.76 -34.63
C ARG A 703 -32.71 -12.27 -34.77
N ALA A 704 -31.92 -12.86 -33.90
CA ALA A 704 -31.67 -14.29 -33.84
C ALA A 704 -32.90 -15.07 -33.30
N PRO A 705 -33.14 -16.31 -33.77
CA PRO A 705 -34.09 -17.24 -33.15
C PRO A 705 -33.83 -17.44 -31.64
N VAL A 706 -34.88 -17.78 -30.90
CA VAL A 706 -34.77 -18.14 -29.47
C VAL A 706 -34.25 -19.56 -29.27
N PRO A 707 -34.72 -20.59 -29.99
CA PRO A 707 -34.17 -21.93 -29.81
C PRO A 707 -32.71 -21.95 -30.27
N GLN A 708 -31.86 -22.62 -29.49
CA GLN A 708 -30.47 -22.81 -29.86
C GLN A 708 -30.37 -23.83 -31.00
N GLY A 709 -29.46 -23.60 -31.94
CA GLY A 709 -29.35 -24.44 -33.12
C GLY A 709 -28.46 -23.84 -34.20
N LYS A 710 -28.25 -24.62 -35.25
CA LYS A 710 -27.64 -24.12 -36.48
C LYS A 710 -28.77 -23.67 -37.38
N TYR A 711 -28.72 -22.39 -37.75
CA TYR A 711 -29.70 -21.79 -38.62
C TYR A 711 -29.03 -21.29 -39.89
N LYS A 712 -29.80 -21.24 -40.96
CA LYS A 712 -29.41 -20.55 -42.18
C LYS A 712 -30.12 -19.21 -42.23
N LEU A 713 -29.35 -18.13 -42.18
CA LEU A 713 -29.83 -16.78 -42.45
C LEU A 713 -29.72 -16.53 -43.95
N ALA A 714 -30.85 -16.32 -44.63
CA ALA A 714 -30.86 -15.97 -46.04
C ALA A 714 -31.36 -14.54 -46.23
N PHE A 715 -30.58 -13.72 -46.94
CA PHE A 715 -31.02 -12.42 -47.42
C PHE A 715 -31.48 -12.52 -48.86
N ASP A 716 -32.55 -11.79 -49.16
CA ASP A 716 -33.10 -11.71 -50.51
C ASP A 716 -33.58 -10.30 -50.82
N LEU A 717 -33.51 -9.93 -52.10
CA LEU A 717 -34.13 -8.72 -52.61
C LEU A 717 -35.52 -9.04 -53.14
N SER A 718 -36.51 -8.31 -52.65
CA SER A 718 -37.88 -8.36 -53.15
C SER A 718 -38.09 -7.17 -54.07
N HIS A 719 -38.49 -7.40 -55.31
CA HIS A 719 -39.22 -6.37 -56.05
C HIS A 719 -40.67 -6.47 -55.61
N GLU A 720 -41.07 -5.54 -54.74
CA GLU A 720 -42.34 -5.59 -54.02
C GLU A 720 -43.52 -5.70 -54.99
N GLY A 721 -44.38 -6.72 -54.80
CA GLY A 721 -45.52 -6.98 -55.68
C GLY A 721 -45.19 -7.65 -57.02
N VAL A 722 -43.91 -7.87 -57.36
CA VAL A 722 -43.47 -8.51 -58.62
C VAL A 722 -42.88 -9.90 -58.36
N THR A 723 -41.70 -9.96 -57.76
CA THR A 723 -41.02 -11.24 -57.50
C THR A 723 -39.83 -11.04 -56.56
N TRP A 724 -39.48 -12.09 -55.83
CA TRP A 724 -38.18 -12.20 -55.19
C TRP A 724 -37.10 -12.47 -56.23
N PHE A 725 -35.93 -11.88 -56.07
CA PHE A 725 -34.83 -12.05 -57.01
C PHE A 725 -34.41 -13.52 -57.12
N SER A 726 -34.48 -14.26 -56.01
CA SER A 726 -34.26 -15.70 -55.99
C SER A 726 -35.23 -16.50 -56.87
N ALA A 727 -36.51 -16.10 -56.92
CA ALA A 727 -37.51 -16.71 -57.80
C ALA A 727 -37.27 -16.39 -59.29
N ALA A 728 -36.53 -15.32 -59.60
CA ALA A 728 -36.07 -14.97 -60.95
C ALA A 728 -34.72 -15.61 -61.34
N GLY A 729 -34.18 -16.50 -60.51
CA GLY A 729 -32.93 -17.23 -60.76
C GLY A 729 -31.67 -16.54 -60.24
N ALA A 730 -31.79 -15.42 -59.53
CA ALA A 730 -30.65 -14.82 -58.84
C ALA A 730 -30.28 -15.64 -57.59
N LYS A 731 -29.01 -15.63 -57.19
CA LYS A 731 -28.58 -16.35 -55.99
C LYS A 731 -28.90 -15.53 -54.74
N LEU A 732 -29.55 -16.18 -53.77
CA LEU A 732 -29.64 -15.71 -52.38
C LEU A 732 -28.25 -15.51 -51.79
N PHE A 733 -28.13 -14.61 -50.83
CA PHE A 733 -27.04 -14.70 -49.89
C PHE A 733 -27.47 -15.60 -48.74
N GLU A 734 -26.75 -16.68 -48.51
CA GLU A 734 -27.00 -17.61 -47.41
C GLU A 734 -25.78 -17.67 -46.49
N ALA A 735 -25.99 -17.50 -45.19
CA ALA A 735 -24.96 -17.71 -44.18
C ALA A 735 -25.46 -18.73 -43.14
N GLN A 736 -24.58 -19.67 -42.79
CA GLN A 736 -24.79 -20.53 -41.64
C GLN A 736 -24.45 -19.71 -40.39
N VAL A 737 -25.43 -19.53 -39.52
CA VAL A 737 -25.27 -18.82 -38.25
C VAL A 737 -25.68 -19.79 -37.14
N ALA A 738 -24.73 -20.08 -36.26
CA ALA A 738 -25.05 -20.78 -35.03
C ALA A 738 -25.70 -19.80 -34.07
N VAL A 739 -26.91 -20.11 -33.61
CA VAL A 739 -27.48 -19.49 -32.41
C VAL A 739 -27.11 -20.40 -31.25
N LYS A 740 -26.19 -19.94 -30.41
CA LYS A 740 -25.74 -20.68 -29.24
C LYS A 740 -25.28 -19.70 -28.19
N THR A 741 -25.32 -20.13 -26.94
CA THR A 741 -24.74 -19.39 -25.83
C THR A 741 -23.80 -20.31 -25.06
N ASP A 742 -22.71 -19.73 -24.57
CA ASP A 742 -21.83 -20.41 -23.61
C ASP A 742 -22.30 -20.16 -22.16
N ALA A 743 -23.37 -19.37 -21.96
CA ALA A 743 -23.97 -19.15 -20.65
C ALA A 743 -24.64 -20.42 -20.14
N SER A 744 -24.63 -20.61 -18.82
CA SER A 744 -25.36 -21.72 -18.20
C SER A 744 -26.87 -21.58 -18.45
N PRO A 745 -27.63 -22.70 -18.47
CA PRO A 745 -29.07 -22.70 -18.77
C PRO A 745 -29.89 -21.66 -18.00
N PHE A 746 -29.66 -21.56 -16.69
CA PHE A 746 -30.42 -20.69 -15.79
C PHE A 746 -29.48 -19.73 -15.08
N VAL A 747 -29.31 -18.53 -15.65
CA VAL A 747 -28.48 -17.46 -15.08
C VAL A 747 -29.31 -16.20 -14.88
N THR A 748 -29.40 -15.71 -13.65
CA THR A 748 -30.08 -14.45 -13.34
C THR A 748 -29.08 -13.30 -13.22
N GLN A 749 -29.50 -12.11 -13.66
CA GLN A 749 -28.83 -10.86 -13.36
C GLN A 749 -29.84 -9.90 -12.71
N PHE A 750 -29.63 -9.55 -11.44
CA PHE A 750 -30.43 -8.53 -10.76
C PHE A 750 -30.08 -7.15 -11.30
N GLN A 751 -31.09 -6.44 -11.82
CA GLN A 751 -30.94 -5.09 -12.39
C GLN A 751 -31.38 -4.01 -11.41
N GLU A 752 -32.41 -4.29 -10.59
CA GLU A 752 -32.95 -3.36 -9.61
C GLU A 752 -33.43 -4.14 -8.38
N ILE A 753 -33.09 -3.65 -7.19
CA ILE A 753 -33.65 -4.10 -5.91
C ILE A 753 -33.95 -2.83 -5.11
N PHE A 754 -35.14 -2.77 -4.52
CA PHE A 754 -35.53 -1.62 -3.69
C PHE A 754 -34.56 -1.42 -2.52
N ALA A 755 -34.30 -0.14 -2.19
CA ALA A 755 -33.45 0.22 -1.07
C ALA A 755 -34.19 0.07 0.27
N ILE A 756 -33.51 -0.51 1.26
CA ILE A 756 -33.98 -0.52 2.64
C ILE A 756 -33.48 0.77 3.32
N PRO A 757 -34.37 1.64 3.85
CA PRO A 757 -33.95 2.87 4.51
C PRO A 757 -32.91 2.61 5.61
N GLN A 758 -31.74 3.27 5.48
CA GLN A 758 -30.60 3.12 6.41
C GLN A 758 -30.13 1.66 6.62
N ASN A 759 -30.53 0.72 5.75
CA ASN A 759 -30.33 -0.72 5.92
C ASN A 759 -30.83 -1.23 7.29
N GLN A 760 -31.94 -0.69 7.80
CA GLN A 760 -32.47 -1.01 9.12
C GLN A 760 -33.97 -1.30 9.06
N ILE A 761 -34.40 -2.36 9.75
CA ILE A 761 -35.82 -2.74 9.91
C ILE A 761 -36.04 -3.22 11.35
N THR A 762 -37.18 -2.95 11.98
CA THR A 762 -37.47 -3.47 13.32
C THR A 762 -37.92 -4.94 13.23
N ALA A 763 -37.51 -5.78 14.18
CA ALA A 763 -37.92 -7.19 14.21
C ALA A 763 -39.45 -7.31 14.26
N GLY A 764 -40.01 -8.07 13.32
CA GLY A 764 -41.46 -8.26 13.15
C GLY A 764 -42.12 -7.30 12.15
N GLU A 765 -41.42 -6.30 11.61
CA GLU A 765 -41.93 -5.45 10.53
C GLU A 765 -41.77 -6.11 9.15
N THR A 766 -42.61 -5.68 8.20
CA THR A 766 -42.58 -6.07 6.78
C THR A 766 -42.25 -4.85 5.92
N VAL A 767 -41.33 -5.01 4.96
CA VAL A 767 -40.99 -3.98 3.96
C VAL A 767 -41.34 -4.51 2.56
N SER A 768 -41.88 -3.66 1.68
CA SER A 768 -42.18 -4.04 0.30
C SER A 768 -41.50 -3.13 -0.73
N GLY A 769 -41.19 -3.67 -1.90
CA GLY A 769 -40.65 -2.87 -3.00
C GLY A 769 -40.54 -3.62 -4.33
N ARG A 770 -39.89 -2.99 -5.31
CA ARG A 770 -39.74 -3.49 -6.68
C ARG A 770 -38.43 -4.25 -6.85
N VAL A 771 -38.46 -5.35 -7.62
CA VAL A 771 -37.27 -6.10 -8.04
C VAL A 771 -37.32 -6.34 -9.54
N VAL A 772 -36.24 -6.00 -10.25
CA VAL A 772 -36.10 -6.24 -11.71
C VAL A 772 -34.94 -7.18 -11.95
N VAL A 773 -35.20 -8.26 -12.70
CA VAL A 773 -34.21 -9.27 -13.04
C VAL A 773 -34.15 -9.46 -14.55
N ARG A 774 -32.97 -9.80 -15.06
CA ARG A 774 -32.74 -10.16 -16.46
C ARG A 774 -32.37 -11.63 -16.58
N ASN A 775 -32.96 -12.30 -17.56
CA ASN A 775 -32.53 -13.63 -17.95
C ASN A 775 -31.19 -13.55 -18.70
N ALA A 776 -30.10 -13.83 -17.99
CA ALA A 776 -28.76 -13.88 -18.54
C ALA A 776 -28.35 -15.31 -18.97
N GLY A 777 -29.23 -16.29 -18.77
CA GLY A 777 -29.01 -17.70 -19.09
C GLY A 777 -29.45 -18.07 -20.51
N ALA A 778 -29.29 -19.35 -20.81
CA ALA A 778 -29.55 -19.92 -22.13
C ALA A 778 -31.00 -20.33 -22.39
N GLU A 779 -31.75 -20.62 -21.34
CA GLU A 779 -33.09 -21.21 -21.43
C GLU A 779 -34.20 -20.20 -21.16
N LEU A 780 -35.38 -20.48 -21.72
CA LEU A 780 -36.62 -19.78 -21.40
C LEU A 780 -36.96 -19.97 -19.92
N TRP A 781 -37.26 -18.87 -19.21
CA TRP A 781 -37.84 -18.97 -17.88
C TRP A 781 -39.36 -19.08 -18.00
N ASN A 782 -39.91 -20.25 -17.70
CA ASN A 782 -41.35 -20.46 -17.72
C ASN A 782 -42.01 -19.75 -16.52
N ALA A 783 -43.12 -19.06 -16.75
CA ALA A 783 -43.93 -18.48 -15.70
C ALA A 783 -44.86 -19.51 -15.03
N GLU A 784 -45.19 -20.59 -15.74
CA GLU A 784 -46.09 -21.65 -15.27
C GLU A 784 -45.47 -23.04 -15.46
N GLY A 785 -46.04 -24.05 -14.80
CA GLY A 785 -45.61 -25.45 -14.89
C GLY A 785 -44.65 -25.92 -13.78
N ALA A 786 -44.17 -27.16 -13.90
CA ALA A 786 -43.30 -27.79 -12.90
C ALA A 786 -41.93 -27.10 -12.77
N ASP A 787 -41.44 -26.54 -13.87
CA ASP A 787 -40.18 -25.78 -13.94
C ASP A 787 -40.42 -24.26 -13.92
N ALA A 788 -41.53 -23.81 -13.34
CA ALA A 788 -41.82 -22.38 -13.23
C ALA A 788 -40.73 -21.67 -12.41
N VAL A 789 -40.25 -20.55 -12.93
CA VAL A 789 -39.24 -19.70 -12.25
C VAL A 789 -39.96 -18.69 -11.35
N ARG A 790 -39.51 -18.57 -10.11
CA ARG A 790 -40.09 -17.69 -9.08
C ARG A 790 -39.00 -16.91 -8.35
N LEU A 791 -39.31 -15.73 -7.84
CA LEU A 791 -38.42 -14.92 -7.00
C LEU A 791 -38.67 -15.23 -5.53
N GLY A 792 -37.63 -15.66 -4.81
CA GLY A 792 -37.66 -15.84 -3.37
C GLY A 792 -36.57 -15.03 -2.67
N TYR A 793 -36.57 -15.10 -1.34
CA TYR A 793 -35.50 -14.54 -0.53
C TYR A 793 -35.18 -15.41 0.68
N ARG A 794 -33.98 -15.26 1.22
CA ARG A 794 -33.47 -15.94 2.42
C ARG A 794 -32.72 -14.95 3.30
N TRP A 795 -32.77 -15.17 4.61
CA TRP A 795 -31.98 -14.41 5.57
C TRP A 795 -30.79 -15.25 6.03
N TYR A 796 -29.63 -14.62 6.21
CA TYR A 796 -28.45 -15.24 6.79
C TYR A 796 -27.93 -14.41 7.96
N ASN A 797 -27.50 -15.05 9.05
CA ASN A 797 -26.85 -14.35 10.16
C ASN A 797 -25.38 -14.02 9.83
N LEU A 798 -24.68 -13.30 10.72
CA LEU A 798 -23.28 -12.89 10.54
C LEU A 798 -22.27 -14.05 10.37
N ILE A 799 -22.62 -15.27 10.76
CA ILE A 799 -21.77 -16.47 10.59
C ILE A 799 -22.15 -17.29 9.35
N GLY A 800 -23.10 -16.80 8.54
CA GLY A 800 -23.49 -17.38 7.25
C GLY A 800 -24.55 -18.49 7.35
N GLU A 801 -25.21 -18.66 8.49
CA GLU A 801 -26.30 -19.64 8.63
C GLU A 801 -27.63 -19.04 8.17
N GLN A 802 -28.42 -19.82 7.44
CA GLN A 802 -29.75 -19.41 7.01
C GLN A 802 -30.70 -19.35 8.22
N VAL A 803 -31.38 -18.22 8.36
CA VAL A 803 -32.40 -17.96 9.38
C VAL A 803 -33.74 -17.77 8.69
N ASN A 804 -34.81 -18.30 9.26
CA ASN A 804 -36.15 -18.12 8.71
C ASN A 804 -36.86 -16.95 9.41
N ALA A 805 -37.57 -16.14 8.63
CA ALA A 805 -38.55 -15.21 9.19
C ALA A 805 -39.74 -16.01 9.76
N PRO A 806 -40.42 -15.53 10.82
CA PRO A 806 -41.55 -16.24 11.42
C PRO A 806 -42.72 -16.48 10.46
N THR A 807 -42.89 -15.58 9.49
CA THR A 807 -43.87 -15.69 8.40
C THR A 807 -43.16 -15.43 7.09
N TYR A 808 -43.09 -16.42 6.19
CA TYR A 808 -42.54 -16.27 4.85
C TYR A 808 -43.70 -16.35 3.84
N PRO A 809 -43.96 -15.31 3.03
CA PRO A 809 -45.09 -15.28 2.10
C PRO A 809 -44.92 -16.24 0.91
N GLY A 810 -43.77 -16.92 0.80
CA GLY A 810 -43.45 -17.80 -0.30
C GLY A 810 -42.85 -17.05 -1.50
N PRO A 811 -42.30 -17.80 -2.48
CA PRO A 811 -41.71 -17.22 -3.67
C PRO A 811 -42.77 -16.66 -4.64
N ARG A 812 -42.48 -15.53 -5.28
CA ARG A 812 -43.38 -14.84 -6.22
C ARG A 812 -43.21 -15.33 -7.65
N VAL A 813 -44.32 -15.59 -8.33
CA VAL A 813 -44.35 -16.09 -9.72
C VAL A 813 -44.04 -14.99 -10.73
N LEU A 814 -43.45 -15.38 -11.86
CA LEU A 814 -43.33 -14.51 -13.04
C LEU A 814 -44.72 -14.21 -13.64
N LEU A 815 -44.86 -13.05 -14.28
CA LEU A 815 -46.11 -12.65 -14.95
C LEU A 815 -46.26 -13.24 -16.36
N HIS A 816 -45.14 -13.55 -17.01
CA HIS A 816 -45.06 -14.14 -18.35
C HIS A 816 -43.69 -14.81 -18.52
N ASP A 817 -43.59 -15.71 -19.50
CA ASP A 817 -42.32 -16.38 -19.80
C ASP A 817 -41.24 -15.36 -20.20
N VAL A 818 -40.02 -15.54 -19.70
CA VAL A 818 -38.91 -14.60 -19.93
C VAL A 818 -37.87 -15.28 -20.82
N ALA A 819 -37.81 -14.85 -22.08
CA ALA A 819 -36.80 -15.33 -23.01
C ALA A 819 -35.39 -14.94 -22.55
N PRO A 820 -34.35 -15.67 -22.99
CA PRO A 820 -32.97 -15.22 -22.85
C PRO A 820 -32.83 -13.75 -23.27
N ARG A 821 -32.10 -12.99 -22.44
CA ARG A 821 -31.82 -11.55 -22.55
C ARG A 821 -32.99 -10.60 -22.28
N ASP A 822 -34.21 -11.09 -22.10
CA ASP A 822 -35.35 -10.29 -21.63
C ASP A 822 -35.32 -10.10 -20.11
N SER A 823 -36.15 -9.17 -19.61
CA SER A 823 -36.22 -8.81 -18.19
C SER A 823 -37.63 -8.95 -17.65
N ALA A 824 -37.74 -9.38 -16.40
CA ALA A 824 -38.98 -9.43 -15.65
C ALA A 824 -38.96 -8.46 -14.48
N THR A 825 -40.13 -7.89 -14.18
CA THR A 825 -40.36 -7.02 -13.02
C THR A 825 -41.27 -7.74 -12.04
N PHE A 826 -40.86 -7.76 -10.77
CA PHE A 826 -41.68 -8.15 -9.64
C PHE A 826 -42.01 -6.90 -8.83
N ASP A 827 -43.28 -6.52 -8.80
CA ASP A 827 -43.76 -5.39 -7.99
C ASP A 827 -44.25 -5.87 -6.62
N GLN A 828 -44.12 -5.00 -5.61
CA GLN A 828 -44.62 -5.23 -4.24
C GLN A 828 -44.08 -6.52 -3.60
N VAL A 829 -42.78 -6.80 -3.76
CA VAL A 829 -42.10 -7.92 -3.11
C VAL A 829 -41.99 -7.64 -1.61
N GLU A 830 -42.79 -8.34 -0.81
CA GLU A 830 -42.83 -8.22 0.65
C GLU A 830 -41.76 -9.08 1.34
N ILE A 831 -40.97 -8.42 2.20
CA ILE A 831 -39.90 -9.01 3.00
C ILE A 831 -40.28 -8.94 4.46
N HIS A 832 -40.35 -10.11 5.09
CA HIS A 832 -40.64 -10.28 6.50
C HIS A 832 -39.32 -10.48 7.25
N THR A 833 -39.17 -9.84 8.40
CA THR A 833 -37.91 -9.84 9.16
C THR A 833 -37.77 -11.05 10.10
N PRO A 834 -36.54 -11.50 10.40
CA PRO A 834 -36.26 -12.41 11.51
C PRO A 834 -36.71 -11.83 12.86
N ALA A 835 -37.08 -12.71 13.80
CA ALA A 835 -37.54 -12.28 15.13
C ALA A 835 -36.41 -11.83 16.06
N ALA A 836 -35.18 -12.31 15.84
CA ALA A 836 -34.03 -11.95 16.64
C ALA A 836 -33.38 -10.65 16.09
N PRO A 837 -33.08 -9.67 16.95
CA PRO A 837 -32.32 -8.49 16.56
C PRO A 837 -30.86 -8.84 16.25
N GLY A 838 -30.26 -8.11 15.31
CA GLY A 838 -28.88 -8.36 14.88
C GLY A 838 -28.63 -7.92 13.45
N ASP A 839 -27.40 -8.13 12.98
CA ASP A 839 -27.04 -7.89 11.58
C ASP A 839 -27.26 -9.17 10.76
N TYR A 840 -27.94 -9.02 9.63
CA TYR A 840 -28.30 -10.12 8.74
C TYR A 840 -27.98 -9.77 7.29
N THR A 841 -27.70 -10.79 6.49
CA THR A 841 -27.68 -10.68 5.03
C THR A 841 -29.04 -11.10 4.49
N LEU A 842 -29.77 -10.18 3.86
CA LEU A 842 -30.94 -10.47 3.05
C LEU A 842 -30.46 -10.86 1.65
N GLN A 843 -30.79 -12.07 1.22
CA GLN A 843 -30.40 -12.60 -0.07
C GLN A 843 -31.64 -12.86 -0.93
N PHE A 844 -31.77 -12.15 -2.05
CA PHE A 844 -32.74 -12.41 -3.11
C PHE A 844 -32.18 -13.41 -4.11
N ASP A 845 -33.01 -14.37 -4.52
CA ASP A 845 -32.61 -15.36 -5.52
C ASP A 845 -33.82 -15.88 -6.31
N LEU A 846 -33.57 -16.42 -7.51
CA LEU A 846 -34.58 -17.11 -8.29
C LEU A 846 -34.56 -18.61 -7.98
N LEU A 847 -35.72 -19.25 -8.07
CA LEU A 847 -35.87 -20.69 -7.96
C LEU A 847 -36.60 -21.23 -9.19
N ARG A 848 -36.21 -22.42 -9.64
CA ARG A 848 -36.90 -23.23 -10.65
C ARG A 848 -37.42 -24.48 -9.95
N GLY A 849 -38.73 -24.66 -9.89
CA GLY A 849 -39.30 -25.70 -9.04
C GLY A 849 -38.93 -25.44 -7.57
N ASP A 850 -38.12 -26.32 -6.96
CA ASP A 850 -37.56 -26.14 -5.61
C ASP A 850 -36.04 -25.85 -5.60
N GLU A 851 -35.40 -25.75 -6.78
CA GLU A 851 -33.96 -25.50 -6.89
C GLU A 851 -33.64 -24.01 -7.05
N TRP A 852 -32.77 -23.50 -6.18
CA TRP A 852 -32.26 -22.13 -6.26
C TRP A 852 -31.23 -21.96 -7.37
N PHE A 853 -31.28 -20.84 -8.08
CA PHE A 853 -30.33 -20.50 -9.13
C PHE A 853 -28.90 -20.33 -8.57
N SER A 854 -28.77 -19.89 -7.32
CA SER A 854 -27.50 -19.81 -6.59
C SER A 854 -26.82 -21.16 -6.32
N ASN A 855 -27.53 -22.28 -6.44
CA ASN A 855 -26.91 -23.61 -6.40
C ASN A 855 -26.19 -23.97 -7.72
N GLY A 856 -26.41 -23.18 -8.78
CA GLY A 856 -25.77 -23.30 -10.08
C GLY A 856 -24.77 -22.18 -10.33
N ALA A 857 -24.91 -21.51 -11.48
CA ALA A 857 -23.95 -20.49 -11.93
C ALA A 857 -24.38 -19.04 -11.64
N SER A 858 -25.54 -18.82 -11.01
CA SER A 858 -26.02 -17.47 -10.69
C SER A 858 -25.50 -16.99 -9.34
N ALA A 859 -25.13 -15.72 -9.26
CA ALA A 859 -24.97 -15.06 -7.97
C ALA A 859 -26.34 -14.55 -7.50
N PRO A 860 -26.74 -14.83 -6.25
CA PRO A 860 -27.91 -14.18 -5.66
C PRO A 860 -27.57 -12.71 -5.36
N ALA A 861 -28.58 -11.89 -5.10
CA ALA A 861 -28.36 -10.50 -4.72
C ALA A 861 -28.48 -10.30 -3.21
N GLU A 862 -27.47 -9.69 -2.62
CA GLU A 862 -27.30 -9.61 -1.17
C GLU A 862 -27.29 -8.16 -0.68
N THR A 863 -28.02 -7.91 0.41
CA THR A 863 -28.03 -6.64 1.13
C THR A 863 -27.81 -6.91 2.62
N GLN A 864 -26.90 -6.18 3.25
CA GLN A 864 -26.75 -6.18 4.69
C GLN A 864 -27.88 -5.36 5.32
N VAL A 865 -28.58 -5.94 6.29
CA VAL A 865 -29.70 -5.31 7.00
C VAL A 865 -29.55 -5.55 8.49
N ARG A 866 -29.65 -4.47 9.28
CA ARG A 866 -29.71 -4.54 10.73
C ARG A 866 -31.15 -4.62 11.20
N ILE A 867 -31.50 -5.74 11.82
CA ILE A 867 -32.77 -5.97 12.49
C ILE A 867 -32.70 -5.37 13.90
N LYS A 868 -33.47 -4.32 14.14
CA LYS A 868 -33.54 -3.63 15.44
C LYS A 868 -34.47 -4.37 16.40
N ALA A 869 -34.14 -4.33 17.69
CA ALA A 869 -35.04 -4.85 18.72
C ALA A 869 -36.34 -4.05 18.75
N PRO A 870 -37.50 -4.70 18.96
CA PRO A 870 -38.73 -3.98 19.22
C PRO A 870 -38.57 -3.20 20.54
N PRO A 871 -39.12 -1.97 20.63
CA PRO A 871 -38.99 -1.15 21.84
C PRO A 871 -39.61 -1.87 23.06
N LEU A 872 -38.91 -1.81 24.20
CA LEU A 872 -39.33 -2.42 25.46
C LEU A 872 -40.50 -1.65 26.09
N GLU A 873 -41.30 -2.28 26.95
CA GLU A 873 -42.34 -1.56 27.71
C GLU A 873 -41.72 -0.55 28.69
N TRP A 874 -40.66 -0.98 29.38
CA TRP A 874 -39.77 -0.15 30.21
C TRP A 874 -38.35 -0.31 29.67
N GLY A 875 -37.78 0.73 29.06
CA GLY A 875 -36.49 0.65 28.37
C GLY A 875 -35.69 1.90 28.58
N ALA A 876 -34.41 1.75 28.93
CA ALA A 876 -33.52 2.86 29.24
C ALA A 876 -32.14 2.64 28.66
N GLN A 877 -31.63 3.68 28.02
CA GLN A 877 -30.27 3.70 27.49
C GLN A 877 -29.42 4.65 28.33
N PHE A 878 -28.37 4.14 28.97
CA PHE A 878 -27.35 4.97 29.60
C PHE A 878 -26.49 5.65 28.53
N ILE A 879 -26.51 6.97 28.49
CA ILE A 879 -25.77 7.79 27.52
C ILE A 879 -24.38 8.12 28.06
N SER A 880 -24.29 8.58 29.31
CA SER A 880 -23.02 8.89 29.96
C SER A 880 -23.10 8.75 31.48
N HIS A 881 -21.94 8.53 32.11
CA HIS A 881 -21.81 8.51 33.57
C HIS A 881 -20.42 9.01 33.98
N ASN A 882 -20.29 9.50 35.22
CA ASN A 882 -19.00 9.78 35.84
C ASN A 882 -18.68 8.85 37.04
N THR A 883 -19.36 7.69 37.12
CA THR A 883 -19.14 6.69 38.19
C THR A 883 -17.64 6.43 38.42
N PRO A 884 -17.12 6.67 39.64
CA PRO A 884 -15.71 6.46 39.93
C PRO A 884 -15.32 4.98 39.83
N ALA A 885 -14.23 4.69 39.11
CA ALA A 885 -13.66 3.35 39.04
C ALA A 885 -12.95 2.93 40.35
N HIS A 886 -12.69 3.90 41.23
CA HIS A 886 -12.09 3.71 42.54
C HIS A 886 -12.91 4.43 43.59
N LEU A 887 -13.24 3.71 44.66
CA LEU A 887 -13.90 4.26 45.83
C LEU A 887 -13.15 3.84 47.09
N VAL A 888 -13.31 4.60 48.16
CA VAL A 888 -12.84 4.21 49.49
C VAL A 888 -13.94 3.42 50.19
N ALA A 889 -13.57 2.43 50.99
CA ALA A 889 -14.52 1.62 51.73
C ALA A 889 -15.49 2.50 52.56
N GLY A 890 -16.80 2.33 52.34
CA GLY A 890 -17.88 3.09 52.98
C GLY A 890 -18.07 4.53 52.49
N GLN A 891 -17.37 4.95 51.42
CA GLN A 891 -17.55 6.27 50.81
C GLN A 891 -18.91 6.40 50.12
N THR A 892 -19.55 7.57 50.25
CA THR A 892 -20.70 7.95 49.42
C THR A 892 -20.27 9.07 48.45
N VAL A 893 -20.65 8.96 47.18
CA VAL A 893 -20.38 9.96 46.14
C VAL A 893 -21.63 10.24 45.33
N ASP A 894 -21.74 11.43 44.75
CA ASP A 894 -22.77 11.73 43.76
C ASP A 894 -22.22 11.46 42.35
N VAL A 895 -23.00 10.73 41.57
CA VAL A 895 -22.67 10.28 40.22
C VAL A 895 -23.60 10.96 39.23
N ALA A 896 -23.07 11.79 38.35
CA ALA A 896 -23.81 12.34 37.23
C ALA A 896 -24.11 11.21 36.22
N LEU A 897 -25.39 11.07 35.88
CA LEU A 897 -25.91 10.11 34.92
C LEU A 897 -26.74 10.85 33.87
N SER A 898 -26.63 10.37 32.63
CA SER A 898 -27.44 10.80 31.50
C SER A 898 -28.11 9.57 30.89
N LEU A 899 -29.44 9.59 30.75
CA LEU A 899 -30.22 8.46 30.24
C LEU A 899 -31.26 8.91 29.22
N VAL A 900 -31.53 8.06 28.22
CA VAL A 900 -32.65 8.21 27.29
C VAL A 900 -33.69 7.14 27.53
N ASN A 901 -34.97 7.53 27.50
CA ASN A 901 -36.08 6.59 27.49
C ASN A 901 -36.26 5.95 26.11
N ILE A 902 -35.83 4.71 25.96
CA ILE A 902 -36.01 3.93 24.71
C ILE A 902 -37.21 2.98 24.79
N GLY A 903 -37.98 3.07 25.87
CA GLY A 903 -39.17 2.27 26.10
C GLY A 903 -40.44 2.94 25.57
N LYS A 904 -41.58 2.26 25.73
CA LYS A 904 -42.90 2.76 25.29
C LYS A 904 -43.62 3.60 26.34
N ARG A 905 -43.23 3.50 27.61
CA ARG A 905 -43.88 4.18 28.74
C ARG A 905 -43.09 5.40 29.19
N THR A 906 -43.81 6.45 29.57
CA THR A 906 -43.25 7.57 30.33
C THR A 906 -42.75 7.07 31.69
N TRP A 907 -41.56 7.53 32.11
CA TRP A 907 -41.05 7.29 33.46
C TRP A 907 -41.65 8.33 34.40
N GLU A 908 -42.73 7.97 35.09
CA GLU A 908 -43.38 8.85 36.06
C GLU A 908 -42.52 8.99 37.32
N THR A 909 -42.37 10.21 37.84
CA THR A 909 -41.60 10.51 39.06
C THR A 909 -42.44 10.49 40.33
N ASP A 910 -43.77 10.50 40.19
CA ASP A 910 -44.73 10.36 41.26
C ASP A 910 -45.78 9.27 40.94
N GLY A 911 -46.89 9.21 41.70
CA GLY A 911 -47.94 8.22 41.47
C GLY A 911 -47.75 6.87 42.16
N ALA A 912 -48.43 5.83 41.66
CA ALA A 912 -48.49 4.51 42.30
C ALA A 912 -47.20 3.69 42.10
N HIS A 913 -46.45 3.97 41.03
CA HIS A 913 -45.26 3.22 40.61
C HIS A 913 -44.17 4.16 40.08
N PRO A 914 -43.67 5.13 40.88
CA PRO A 914 -42.65 6.06 40.43
C PRO A 914 -41.36 5.35 40.02
N VAL A 915 -40.65 5.90 39.05
CA VAL A 915 -39.37 5.37 38.54
C VAL A 915 -38.20 6.03 39.27
N HIS A 916 -37.29 5.21 39.79
CA HIS A 916 -36.06 5.65 40.44
C HIS A 916 -34.84 5.01 39.78
N ILE A 917 -33.68 5.67 39.84
CA ILE A 917 -32.40 5.00 39.59
C ILE A 917 -31.87 4.41 40.90
N ALA A 918 -31.33 3.20 40.83
CA ALA A 918 -30.70 2.53 41.95
C ALA A 918 -29.54 1.67 41.43
N TYR A 919 -28.90 0.92 42.33
CA TYR A 919 -27.77 0.07 41.97
C TYR A 919 -27.65 -1.18 42.83
N GLN A 920 -26.98 -2.18 42.29
CA GLN A 920 -26.65 -3.42 42.98
C GLN A 920 -25.15 -3.72 42.88
N TRP A 921 -24.57 -4.19 43.98
CA TRP A 921 -23.15 -4.56 44.05
C TRP A 921 -22.95 -6.07 43.96
N PHE A 922 -21.97 -6.52 43.19
CA PHE A 922 -21.56 -7.93 43.09
C PHE A 922 -20.05 -8.03 43.35
N ASN A 923 -19.59 -9.04 44.08
CA ASN A 923 -18.16 -9.25 44.28
C ASN A 923 -17.52 -9.97 43.07
N ALA A 924 -16.19 -10.14 43.09
CA ALA A 924 -15.45 -10.83 42.03
C ALA A 924 -15.91 -12.27 41.71
N ASN A 925 -16.65 -12.92 42.63
CA ASN A 925 -17.21 -14.27 42.42
C ASN A 925 -18.66 -14.22 41.89
N GLY A 926 -19.17 -13.04 41.54
CA GLY A 926 -20.54 -12.85 41.06
C GLY A 926 -21.62 -12.89 42.16
N ALA A 927 -21.24 -12.90 43.44
CA ALA A 927 -22.21 -12.91 44.54
C ALA A 927 -22.66 -11.48 44.88
N GLN A 928 -23.98 -11.25 44.89
CA GLN A 928 -24.56 -9.96 45.25
C GLN A 928 -24.24 -9.58 46.71
N GLN A 929 -23.98 -8.30 46.95
CA GLN A 929 -23.58 -7.73 48.23
C GLN A 929 -24.74 -6.93 48.82
N PHE A 930 -25.36 -7.49 49.87
CA PHE A 930 -26.51 -6.87 50.53
C PHE A 930 -26.13 -6.00 51.74
N SER A 931 -24.85 -5.98 52.14
CA SER A 931 -24.37 -5.22 53.30
C SER A 931 -24.06 -3.75 52.99
N VAL A 932 -24.45 -3.26 51.81
CA VAL A 932 -24.27 -1.89 51.35
C VAL A 932 -25.63 -1.26 51.24
N GLN A 933 -25.75 0.01 51.64
CA GLN A 933 -27.00 0.74 51.48
C GLN A 933 -27.29 0.94 49.99
N GLU A 934 -28.41 0.40 49.50
CA GLU A 934 -28.95 0.68 48.17
C GLU A 934 -29.65 2.05 48.24
N LEU A 935 -29.05 3.06 47.61
CA LEU A 935 -29.66 4.38 47.50
C LEU A 935 -30.52 4.42 46.25
N ARG A 936 -31.78 4.84 46.42
CA ARG A 936 -32.72 5.09 45.32
C ARG A 936 -32.84 6.58 45.12
N THR A 937 -32.51 7.05 43.93
CA THR A 937 -32.56 8.47 43.57
C THR A 937 -33.76 8.72 42.67
N ALA A 938 -34.62 9.66 43.05
CA ALA A 938 -35.75 10.08 42.22
C ALA A 938 -35.27 10.87 41.00
N LEU A 939 -35.92 10.67 39.86
CA LEU A 939 -35.63 11.48 38.67
C LEU A 939 -36.17 12.91 38.89
N PRO A 940 -35.54 13.95 38.31
CA PRO A 940 -35.95 15.34 38.56
C PRO A 940 -37.25 15.73 37.85
N GLN A 941 -37.69 14.97 36.85
CA GLN A 941 -38.94 15.16 36.11
C GLN A 941 -39.37 13.85 35.43
N ASP A 942 -40.63 13.79 35.01
CA ASP A 942 -41.13 12.69 34.17
C ASP A 942 -40.38 12.65 32.83
N VAL A 943 -40.15 11.45 32.30
CA VAL A 943 -39.37 11.26 31.06
C VAL A 943 -40.20 10.52 30.02
N GLU A 944 -40.64 11.22 28.97
CA GLU A 944 -41.41 10.63 27.88
C GLU A 944 -40.53 9.70 27.01
N PRO A 945 -41.13 8.76 26.23
CA PRO A 945 -40.38 8.01 25.22
C PRO A 945 -39.55 8.92 24.31
N GLU A 946 -38.31 8.51 24.04
CA GLU A 946 -37.26 9.23 23.29
C GLU A 946 -36.66 10.46 24.00
N GLU A 947 -37.15 10.83 25.19
CA GLU A 947 -36.62 11.95 25.96
C GLU A 947 -35.34 11.57 26.73
N GLU A 948 -34.38 12.50 26.78
CA GLU A 948 -33.11 12.41 27.51
C GLU A 948 -33.20 13.17 28.84
N ILE A 949 -32.60 12.62 29.90
CA ILE A 949 -32.55 13.24 31.22
C ILE A 949 -31.15 13.16 31.83
N ASP A 950 -30.71 14.29 32.40
CA ASP A 950 -29.45 14.43 33.13
C ASP A 950 -29.72 14.72 34.60
N PHE A 951 -29.06 13.98 35.50
CA PHE A 951 -29.19 14.19 36.94
C PHE A 951 -28.04 13.54 37.72
N ALA A 952 -27.94 13.85 39.02
CA ALA A 952 -26.96 13.24 39.92
C ALA A 952 -27.63 12.18 40.81
N ALA A 953 -27.06 10.98 40.87
CA ALA A 953 -27.48 9.87 41.69
C ALA A 953 -26.45 9.55 42.76
N SER A 954 -26.88 9.36 44.00
CA SER A 954 -25.95 9.04 45.09
C SER A 954 -25.58 7.56 45.08
N LEU A 955 -24.29 7.25 45.22
CA LEU A 955 -23.71 5.92 45.24
C LEU A 955 -22.93 5.68 46.54
N ALA A 956 -23.31 4.65 47.29
CA ALA A 956 -22.56 4.18 48.46
C ALA A 956 -21.65 2.99 48.10
N ALA A 957 -20.37 3.10 48.45
CA ALA A 957 -19.36 2.06 48.26
C ALA A 957 -19.46 0.96 49.34
N PRO A 958 -19.12 -0.30 49.00
CA PRO A 958 -18.97 -1.37 49.97
C PRO A 958 -18.05 -1.00 51.15
N ASN A 959 -18.39 -1.46 52.35
CA ASN A 959 -17.59 -1.23 53.57
C ASN A 959 -16.32 -2.09 53.64
N THR A 960 -16.13 -3.02 52.70
CA THR A 960 -14.95 -3.90 52.66
C THR A 960 -14.15 -3.59 51.39
N PRO A 961 -12.82 -3.39 51.48
CA PRO A 961 -11.98 -3.24 50.31
C PRO A 961 -12.02 -4.48 49.42
N GLY A 962 -12.04 -4.29 48.10
CA GLY A 962 -12.12 -5.36 47.13
C GLY A 962 -12.52 -4.86 45.75
N VAL A 963 -12.44 -5.76 44.77
CA VAL A 963 -12.93 -5.49 43.41
C VAL A 963 -14.38 -5.95 43.32
N TYR A 964 -15.25 -5.03 42.90
CA TYR A 964 -16.68 -5.25 42.76
C TYR A 964 -17.16 -4.90 41.35
N GLN A 965 -18.30 -5.46 40.96
CA GLN A 965 -19.11 -5.02 39.85
C GLN A 965 -20.29 -4.23 40.39
N LEU A 966 -20.43 -2.97 39.95
CA LEU A 966 -21.58 -2.13 40.21
C LEU A 966 -22.55 -2.23 39.05
N HIS A 967 -23.81 -2.53 39.32
CA HIS A 967 -24.87 -2.59 38.33
C HIS A 967 -25.83 -1.43 38.57
N TRP A 968 -25.76 -0.38 37.74
CA TRP A 968 -26.75 0.70 37.73
C TRP A 968 -27.99 0.28 36.94
N ASP A 969 -29.18 0.50 37.50
CA ASP A 969 -30.44 0.18 36.82
C ASP A 969 -31.60 1.06 37.31
N LEU A 970 -32.62 1.21 36.47
CA LEU A 970 -33.89 1.85 36.85
C LEU A 970 -34.85 0.83 37.44
N ILE A 971 -35.66 1.27 38.38
CA ILE A 971 -36.72 0.48 38.99
C ILE A 971 -38.04 1.24 38.90
N ALA A 972 -39.06 0.59 38.33
CA ALA A 972 -40.44 1.04 38.46
C ALA A 972 -40.96 0.50 39.80
N GLU A 973 -41.19 1.40 40.75
CA GLU A 973 -41.46 1.03 42.15
C GLU A 973 -42.69 0.14 42.28
N GLY A 974 -42.53 -1.00 42.97
CA GLY A 974 -43.59 -1.99 43.13
C GLY A 974 -43.94 -2.81 41.87
N ILE A 975 -43.22 -2.62 40.75
CA ILE A 975 -43.37 -3.41 39.52
C ILE A 975 -42.14 -4.33 39.34
N SER A 976 -41.01 -3.79 38.90
CA SER A 976 -39.78 -4.54 38.66
C SER A 976 -38.60 -3.60 38.38
N TRP A 977 -37.38 -4.16 38.43
CA TRP A 977 -36.24 -3.53 37.78
C TRP A 977 -36.43 -3.55 36.26
N PHE A 978 -35.80 -2.60 35.56
CA PHE A 978 -35.86 -2.57 34.10
C PHE A 978 -35.09 -3.76 33.50
N ALA A 979 -34.02 -4.21 34.17
CA ALA A 979 -33.31 -5.44 33.82
C ALA A 979 -34.18 -6.69 33.85
N ASP A 980 -35.14 -6.79 34.76
CA ASP A 980 -36.09 -7.91 34.81
C ASP A 980 -37.03 -7.92 33.59
N GLY A 981 -37.27 -6.73 32.99
CA GLY A 981 -38.04 -6.52 31.77
C GLY A 981 -37.23 -6.65 30.47
N GLY A 982 -35.94 -7.01 30.56
CA GLY A 982 -35.05 -7.21 29.41
C GLY A 982 -34.18 -6.01 29.03
N ASN A 983 -34.20 -4.91 29.77
CA ASN A 983 -33.33 -3.76 29.55
C ASN A 983 -31.98 -3.94 30.27
N PRO A 984 -30.83 -4.02 29.59
CA PRO A 984 -29.56 -4.30 30.27
C PRO A 984 -29.15 -3.18 31.25
N ALA A 985 -28.83 -3.56 32.49
CA ALA A 985 -28.23 -2.66 33.48
C ALA A 985 -26.81 -2.20 33.05
N LEU A 986 -26.38 -1.03 33.51
CA LEU A 986 -25.01 -0.53 33.30
C LEU A 986 -24.05 -1.16 34.32
N VAL A 987 -23.19 -2.07 33.86
CA VAL A 987 -22.25 -2.83 34.70
C VAL A 987 -20.84 -2.24 34.65
N LEU A 988 -20.29 -1.86 35.80
CA LEU A 988 -19.00 -1.19 35.92
C LEU A 988 -18.08 -1.87 36.95
N PRO A 989 -16.80 -2.13 36.64
CA PRO A 989 -15.84 -2.57 37.65
C PRO A 989 -15.45 -1.39 38.54
N VAL A 990 -15.58 -1.55 39.85
CA VAL A 990 -15.15 -0.56 40.83
C VAL A 990 -14.24 -1.23 41.86
N ASN A 991 -13.06 -0.65 42.03
CA ASN A 991 -12.10 -1.08 43.03
C ASN A 991 -12.29 -0.27 44.31
N VAL A 992 -12.77 -0.92 45.36
CA VAL A 992 -12.93 -0.31 46.68
C VAL A 992 -11.64 -0.50 47.46
N THR A 993 -10.99 0.58 47.84
CA THR A 993 -9.72 0.57 48.58
C THR A 993 -9.94 0.88 50.06
N ALA A 994 -8.99 0.49 50.91
CA ALA A 994 -8.99 0.92 52.30
C ALA A 994 -8.77 2.44 52.37
N ALA A 995 -9.33 3.09 53.40
CA ALA A 995 -9.09 4.51 53.64
C ALA A 995 -7.57 4.79 53.73
N PRO A 996 -7.03 5.76 52.96
CA PRO A 996 -5.60 6.04 52.96
C PRO A 996 -5.11 6.42 54.36
N THR A 997 -4.01 5.83 54.81
CA THR A 997 -3.32 6.25 56.04
C THR A 997 -2.30 7.34 55.71
N ALA A 998 -2.30 8.44 56.48
CA ALA A 998 -1.46 9.61 56.23
C ALA A 998 0.04 9.26 56.12
N THR A 999 0.64 9.46 54.95
CA THR A 999 2.08 9.21 54.73
C THR A 999 2.71 10.18 53.71
N THR A 1000 3.10 11.39 54.13
CA THR A 1000 4.33 12.12 53.73
C THR A 1000 4.56 13.32 54.69
N LEU A 1001 5.76 13.93 54.67
CA LEU A 1001 6.04 15.22 55.33
C LEU A 1001 5.31 16.40 54.67
N TRP A 1002 4.81 16.22 53.43
CA TRP A 1002 4.15 17.27 52.67
C TRP A 1002 2.71 17.45 53.16
N ARG A 1003 2.25 18.69 53.22
CA ARG A 1003 0.88 19.03 53.62
C ARG A 1003 0.26 19.92 52.56
N ALA A 1004 -0.99 19.64 52.24
CA ALA A 1004 -1.76 20.44 51.30
C ALA A 1004 -2.96 21.04 52.01
N GLU A 1005 -3.27 22.27 51.66
CA GLU A 1005 -4.42 23.02 52.13
C GLU A 1005 -5.05 23.76 50.95
N ALA A 1006 -6.37 23.89 50.95
CA ALA A 1006 -7.08 24.60 49.91
C ALA A 1006 -8.21 25.41 50.52
N SER A 1007 -8.58 26.51 49.86
CA SER A 1007 -9.72 27.32 50.30
C SER A 1007 -11.06 26.63 50.11
N HIS A 1008 -11.12 25.62 49.23
CA HIS A 1008 -12.32 24.84 48.91
C HIS A 1008 -11.97 23.35 48.93
N ASN A 1009 -12.92 22.49 49.31
CA ASN A 1009 -12.72 21.04 49.44
C ASN A 1009 -11.39 20.64 50.12
N GLY A 1010 -11.04 21.33 51.22
CA GLY A 1010 -9.75 21.15 51.88
C GLY A 1010 -9.52 19.74 52.43
N ALA A 1011 -10.58 19.00 52.74
CA ALA A 1011 -10.48 17.61 53.22
C ALA A 1011 -9.86 16.67 52.17
N SER A 1012 -10.03 16.98 50.88
CA SER A 1012 -9.51 16.18 49.78
C SER A 1012 -8.17 16.70 49.24
N ALA A 1013 -7.60 17.77 49.84
CA ALA A 1013 -6.38 18.40 49.34
C ALA A 1013 -5.17 17.44 49.33
N ILE A 1014 -5.23 16.39 50.15
CA ILE A 1014 -4.22 15.31 50.18
C ILE A 1014 -4.12 14.57 48.84
N LEU A 1015 -5.20 14.50 48.05
CA LEU A 1015 -5.22 13.81 46.76
C LEU A 1015 -4.37 14.50 45.69
N ALA A 1016 -4.02 15.78 45.88
CA ALA A 1016 -3.09 16.48 45.01
C ALA A 1016 -1.62 16.18 45.36
N ILE A 1017 -1.37 15.42 46.43
CA ILE A 1017 -0.03 15.08 46.93
C ILE A 1017 0.09 13.62 47.39
N ASP A 1018 -0.72 12.70 46.85
CA ASP A 1018 -0.77 11.30 47.28
C ASP A 1018 0.09 10.35 46.41
N GLY A 1019 0.82 10.90 45.44
CA GLY A 1019 1.70 10.15 44.56
C GLY A 1019 0.98 9.44 43.40
N ASP A 1020 -0.28 9.77 43.13
CA ASP A 1020 -1.12 9.07 42.16
C ASP A 1020 -1.83 10.03 41.20
N LEU A 1021 -1.35 10.03 39.95
CA LEU A 1021 -1.89 10.86 38.89
C LEU A 1021 -3.35 10.53 38.52
N GLY A 1022 -3.90 9.41 39.00
CA GLY A 1022 -5.29 8.99 38.80
C GLY A 1022 -6.26 9.55 39.84
N SER A 1023 -5.78 9.95 41.02
CA SER A 1023 -6.55 10.72 42.00
C SER A 1023 -6.33 12.21 41.77
N PHE A 1024 -7.25 13.03 42.29
CA PHE A 1024 -7.15 14.48 42.20
C PHE A 1024 -7.93 15.15 43.31
N TRP A 1025 -7.42 16.29 43.75
CA TRP A 1025 -8.22 17.28 44.44
C TRP A 1025 -9.04 18.07 43.40
N THR A 1026 -10.32 18.31 43.67
CA THR A 1026 -11.18 19.27 42.94
C THR A 1026 -11.66 20.34 43.91
N ASN A 1027 -11.81 21.58 43.46
CA ASN A 1027 -12.45 22.63 44.24
C ASN A 1027 -13.98 22.44 44.40
N GLN A 1028 -14.60 21.51 43.66
CA GLN A 1028 -16.05 21.19 43.65
C GLN A 1028 -16.96 22.40 43.41
N ALA A 1029 -16.45 23.40 42.69
CA ALA A 1029 -17.14 24.65 42.42
C ALA A 1029 -16.59 25.31 41.17
N ARG A 1030 -17.37 26.22 40.57
CA ARG A 1030 -16.86 27.11 39.52
C ARG A 1030 -15.69 27.92 40.05
N GLN A 1031 -14.67 28.12 39.23
CA GLN A 1031 -13.52 28.93 39.60
C GLN A 1031 -13.96 30.37 39.90
N THR A 1032 -13.52 30.91 41.03
CA THR A 1032 -13.74 32.32 41.39
C THR A 1032 -12.44 32.99 41.81
N GLN A 1033 -12.35 34.30 41.56
CA GLN A 1033 -11.22 35.10 41.99
C GLN A 1033 -11.03 34.98 43.51
N GLY A 1034 -9.80 34.69 43.96
CA GLY A 1034 -9.45 34.53 45.37
C GLY A 1034 -9.46 33.09 45.89
N MET A 1035 -9.89 32.10 45.10
CA MET A 1035 -9.65 30.69 45.43
C MET A 1035 -8.14 30.40 45.45
N TRP A 1036 -7.69 29.54 46.37
CA TRP A 1036 -6.27 29.23 46.52
C TRP A 1036 -6.03 27.77 46.92
N PHE A 1037 -4.87 27.26 46.52
CA PHE A 1037 -4.31 25.98 46.96
C PHE A 1037 -2.87 26.19 47.41
N ARG A 1038 -2.49 25.61 48.55
CA ARG A 1038 -1.17 25.75 49.16
C ARG A 1038 -0.59 24.39 49.52
N ILE A 1039 0.72 24.25 49.30
CA ILE A 1039 1.53 23.11 49.72
C ILE A 1039 2.64 23.57 50.69
N ASP A 1040 2.86 22.81 51.77
CA ASP A 1040 4.04 22.85 52.64
C ASP A 1040 4.87 21.59 52.35
N LEU A 1041 6.09 21.75 51.85
CA LEU A 1041 7.04 20.69 51.53
C LEU A 1041 7.71 20.07 52.78
N GLY A 1042 7.31 20.51 53.97
CA GLY A 1042 7.79 20.08 55.29
C GLY A 1042 9.08 20.79 55.73
N GLU A 1043 10.03 20.95 54.80
CA GLU A 1043 11.31 21.64 55.01
C GLU A 1043 11.66 22.51 53.79
N PRO A 1044 12.45 23.59 53.96
CA PRO A 1044 12.94 24.38 52.84
C PRO A 1044 13.85 23.56 51.91
N ARG A 1045 13.56 23.59 50.60
CA ARG A 1045 14.29 22.87 49.55
C ARG A 1045 14.71 23.86 48.46
N LEU A 1046 15.92 23.69 47.93
CA LEU A 1046 16.38 24.48 46.79
C LEU A 1046 15.78 23.91 45.50
N ILE A 1047 14.88 24.66 44.87
CA ILE A 1047 14.17 24.27 43.64
C ILE A 1047 14.18 25.41 42.63
N ASP A 1048 14.14 25.08 41.34
CA ASP A 1048 14.05 26.02 40.21
C ASP A 1048 12.79 25.77 39.34
N GLY A 1049 11.94 24.82 39.76
CA GLY A 1049 10.68 24.50 39.09
C GLY A 1049 9.59 23.97 40.02
N LEU A 1050 8.35 24.35 39.73
CA LEU A 1050 7.13 23.87 40.42
C LEU A 1050 5.99 23.65 39.41
N ALA A 1051 5.28 22.53 39.53
CA ALA A 1051 4.23 22.14 38.61
C ALA A 1051 2.98 21.65 39.36
N PHE A 1052 1.81 22.12 38.93
CA PHE A 1052 0.51 21.62 39.34
C PHE A 1052 -0.13 20.93 38.13
N ARG A 1053 -0.25 19.60 38.20
CA ARG A 1053 -0.82 18.75 37.16
C ARG A 1053 -2.34 18.70 37.33
N SER A 1054 -3.08 18.81 36.23
CA SER A 1054 -4.54 18.71 36.24
C SER A 1054 -5.02 17.53 35.38
N PRO A 1055 -6.13 16.87 35.75
CA PRO A 1055 -6.75 15.85 34.91
C PRO A 1055 -7.48 16.52 33.73
N GLY A 1056 -7.26 16.01 32.52
CA GLY A 1056 -8.01 16.42 31.32
C GLY A 1056 -7.92 17.91 31.00
N HIS A 1057 -9.02 18.65 31.21
CA HIS A 1057 -9.15 20.08 30.90
C HIS A 1057 -9.32 20.99 32.14
N ALA A 1058 -9.23 20.43 33.35
CA ALA A 1058 -9.58 21.12 34.60
C ALA A 1058 -8.46 22.03 35.16
N TYR A 1059 -7.95 22.91 34.30
CA TYR A 1059 -6.86 23.83 34.60
C TYR A 1059 -7.35 25.10 35.30
N PRO A 1060 -6.51 25.75 36.14
CA PRO A 1060 -6.84 27.08 36.65
C PRO A 1060 -6.82 28.09 35.49
N PHE A 1061 -7.93 28.80 35.25
CA PHE A 1061 -8.14 29.68 34.09
C PHE A 1061 -7.26 30.94 34.13
N ALA A 1062 -7.13 31.54 35.32
CA ALA A 1062 -6.30 32.70 35.59
C ALA A 1062 -5.67 32.53 36.96
N TYR A 1063 -4.35 32.66 37.10
CA TYR A 1063 -3.67 32.37 38.35
C TYR A 1063 -2.39 33.18 38.57
N THR A 1064 -1.97 33.24 39.84
CA THR A 1064 -0.60 33.57 40.24
C THR A 1064 -0.03 32.44 41.09
N VAL A 1065 1.23 32.07 40.88
CA VAL A 1065 1.97 31.11 41.69
C VAL A 1065 3.02 31.87 42.49
N ARG A 1066 3.01 31.65 43.80
CA ARG A 1066 3.91 32.28 44.77
C ARG A 1066 4.63 31.21 45.58
N VAL A 1067 5.89 31.45 45.89
CA VAL A 1067 6.72 30.56 46.72
C VAL A 1067 7.31 31.32 47.91
N SER A 1068 7.61 30.59 48.99
CA SER A 1068 8.20 31.14 50.21
C SER A 1068 9.04 30.09 50.94
N GLY A 1069 10.16 30.51 51.52
CA GLY A 1069 11.00 29.66 52.38
C GLY A 1069 10.56 29.65 53.86
N ASP A 1070 9.90 30.73 54.31
CA ASP A 1070 9.57 31.00 55.72
C ASP A 1070 8.05 31.10 55.99
N GLY A 1071 7.24 31.15 54.93
CA GLY A 1071 5.78 31.33 54.99
C GLY A 1071 5.34 32.78 55.22
N GLN A 1072 6.27 33.73 55.39
CA GLN A 1072 6.02 35.15 55.65
C GLN A 1072 6.36 36.00 54.42
N SER A 1073 7.51 35.71 53.81
CA SER A 1073 8.04 36.42 52.65
C SER A 1073 7.70 35.64 51.38
N TRP A 1074 6.80 36.16 50.56
CA TRP A 1074 6.32 35.48 49.36
C TRP A 1074 6.84 36.13 48.09
N ARG A 1075 7.23 35.31 47.10
CA ARG A 1075 7.69 35.74 45.79
C ARG A 1075 6.82 35.13 44.71
N THR A 1076 6.36 35.95 43.75
CA THR A 1076 5.61 35.46 42.58
C THR A 1076 6.59 34.89 41.56
N VAL A 1077 6.38 33.65 41.12
CA VAL A 1077 7.25 32.94 40.17
C VAL A 1077 6.56 32.61 38.84
N ALA A 1078 5.23 32.63 38.79
CA ALA A 1078 4.46 32.53 37.55
C ALA A 1078 3.11 33.25 37.70
N ALA A 1079 2.59 33.80 36.61
CA ALA A 1079 1.24 34.35 36.58
C ALA A 1079 0.66 34.29 35.16
N ILE A 1080 -0.63 33.97 35.06
CA ILE A 1080 -1.42 34.06 33.84
C ILE A 1080 -2.69 34.84 34.18
N ALA A 1081 -2.92 35.96 33.47
CA ALA A 1081 -4.03 36.85 33.75
C ALA A 1081 -5.41 36.29 33.35
N GLN A 1082 -5.46 35.39 32.35
CA GLN A 1082 -6.66 34.66 31.89
C GLN A 1082 -6.30 33.64 30.80
N GLY A 1083 -7.20 32.68 30.52
CA GLY A 1083 -7.12 31.80 29.35
C GLY A 1083 -6.09 30.68 29.42
N ASN A 1084 -5.68 30.25 30.62
CA ASN A 1084 -4.82 29.09 30.73
C ASN A 1084 -5.59 27.79 30.41
N ALA A 1085 -5.00 26.94 29.58
CA ALA A 1085 -5.60 25.69 29.10
C ALA A 1085 -4.60 24.51 29.16
N ARG A 1086 -3.66 24.57 30.10
CA ARG A 1086 -2.59 23.57 30.29
C ARG A 1086 -2.16 23.52 31.75
N ASP A 1087 -1.40 22.47 32.08
CA ASP A 1087 -0.76 22.32 33.38
C ASP A 1087 0.04 23.57 33.76
N VAL A 1088 -0.02 23.94 35.03
CA VAL A 1088 0.73 25.07 35.56
C VAL A 1088 2.16 24.61 35.77
N VAL A 1089 3.09 25.15 34.99
CA VAL A 1089 4.53 24.88 35.15
C VAL A 1089 5.26 26.21 35.32
N ALA A 1090 5.78 26.45 36.52
CA ALA A 1090 6.59 27.60 36.85
C ALA A 1090 8.08 27.23 36.79
N SER A 1091 8.88 28.02 36.08
CA SER A 1091 10.35 27.92 36.06
C SER A 1091 10.95 29.23 36.56
N PHE A 1092 11.90 29.13 37.48
CA PHE A 1092 12.52 30.28 38.15
C PHE A 1092 13.99 30.00 38.45
N ALA A 1093 14.74 31.00 38.91
CA ALA A 1093 16.11 30.75 39.36
C ALA A 1093 16.06 30.03 40.73
N PRO A 1094 17.12 29.32 41.15
CA PRO A 1094 17.08 28.52 42.38
C PRO A 1094 16.64 29.32 43.62
N LEU A 1095 15.49 28.93 44.21
CA LEU A 1095 14.94 29.52 45.44
C LEU A 1095 14.80 28.46 46.53
N GLN A 1096 15.04 28.87 47.78
CA GLN A 1096 14.69 28.06 48.95
C GLN A 1096 13.18 28.12 49.15
N VAL A 1097 12.49 27.03 48.83
CA VAL A 1097 11.03 26.92 48.89
C VAL A 1097 10.64 25.87 49.91
N ARG A 1098 9.82 26.29 50.87
CA ARG A 1098 9.07 25.39 51.76
C ARG A 1098 7.58 25.43 51.44
N TYR A 1099 7.06 26.62 51.18
CA TYR A 1099 5.66 26.83 50.86
C TYR A 1099 5.50 27.26 49.42
N ALA A 1100 4.52 26.69 48.73
CA ALA A 1100 4.07 27.21 47.45
C ALA A 1100 2.54 27.35 47.45
N GLN A 1101 2.05 28.42 46.85
CA GLN A 1101 0.63 28.74 46.79
C GLN A 1101 0.27 29.20 45.39
N ILE A 1102 -0.87 28.74 44.90
CA ILE A 1102 -1.48 29.19 43.65
C ILE A 1102 -2.82 29.83 43.97
N ASP A 1103 -3.04 31.05 43.49
CA ASP A 1103 -4.24 31.85 43.72
C ASP A 1103 -4.92 32.18 42.39
N LEU A 1104 -6.23 32.01 42.30
CA LEU A 1104 -6.99 32.34 41.11
C LEU A 1104 -7.26 33.84 40.98
N LEU A 1105 -7.06 34.37 39.77
CA LEU A 1105 -7.17 35.80 39.47
C LEU A 1105 -8.49 36.20 38.79
N ALA A 1106 -9.23 35.25 38.23
CA ALA A 1106 -10.49 35.49 37.53
C ALA A 1106 -11.42 34.28 37.65
N SER A 1107 -12.71 34.49 37.42
CA SER A 1107 -13.72 33.43 37.43
C SER A 1107 -13.78 32.67 36.10
N HIS A 1108 -14.19 31.40 36.15
CA HIS A 1108 -14.41 30.54 34.99
C HIS A 1108 -15.46 29.47 35.29
N ASP A 1109 -16.20 29.00 34.27
CA ASP A 1109 -17.34 28.09 34.45
C ASP A 1109 -16.93 26.66 34.82
N GLU A 1110 -15.73 26.25 34.45
CA GLU A 1110 -15.17 24.93 34.78
C GLU A 1110 -14.62 24.87 36.21
N GLU A 1111 -14.60 23.67 36.78
CA GLU A 1111 -13.92 23.37 38.04
C GLU A 1111 -12.40 23.46 37.89
N TRP A 1112 -11.71 23.58 39.03
CA TRP A 1112 -10.26 23.52 39.10
C TRP A 1112 -9.83 22.27 39.85
N MET A 1113 -8.97 21.48 39.21
CA MET A 1113 -8.49 20.22 39.76
C MET A 1113 -6.96 20.15 39.73
N ILE A 1114 -6.40 19.44 40.71
CA ILE A 1114 -4.98 19.13 40.81
C ILE A 1114 -4.83 17.64 41.07
N SER A 1115 -4.30 16.90 40.10
CA SER A 1115 -3.95 15.49 40.23
C SER A 1115 -2.66 15.28 41.00
N GLU A 1116 -1.65 16.12 40.76
CA GLU A 1116 -0.36 15.96 41.44
C GLU A 1116 0.45 17.26 41.43
N ILE A 1117 1.26 17.45 42.46
CA ILE A 1117 2.23 18.54 42.56
C ILE A 1117 3.65 17.99 42.47
N GLN A 1118 4.42 18.53 41.53
CA GLN A 1118 5.80 18.13 41.30
C GLN A 1118 6.74 19.32 41.45
N ILE A 1119 7.92 19.08 42.03
CA ILE A 1119 9.00 20.08 42.14
C ILE A 1119 10.20 19.62 41.32
N HIS A 1120 11.02 20.56 40.88
CA HIS A 1120 12.33 20.27 40.30
C HIS A 1120 13.45 20.69 41.28
N PRO A 1121 14.06 19.75 42.01
CA PRO A 1121 15.20 20.04 42.89
C PRO A 1121 16.40 20.46 42.05
N CYS A 1122 17.17 21.46 42.47
CA CYS A 1122 18.34 21.95 41.72
C CYS A 1122 19.51 22.28 42.65
N PRO A 1123 20.76 22.33 42.15
CA PRO A 1123 21.85 22.95 42.89
C PRO A 1123 21.81 24.48 42.69
N ALA A 1124 22.64 25.21 43.42
CA ALA A 1124 22.80 26.64 43.17
C ALA A 1124 23.33 26.88 41.75
N TRP A 1125 22.72 27.82 41.03
CA TRP A 1125 23.25 28.32 39.77
C TRP A 1125 24.37 29.32 40.02
N ASN A 1126 25.26 29.46 39.05
CA ASN A 1126 26.28 30.48 39.02
C ASN A 1126 26.23 31.24 37.69
N ALA A 1127 26.44 32.55 37.72
CA ALA A 1127 26.42 33.40 36.54
C ALA A 1127 27.75 34.13 36.40
N THR A 1128 28.26 34.22 35.17
CA THR A 1128 29.49 34.96 34.83
C THR A 1128 29.27 35.75 33.54
N ALA A 1129 30.05 36.80 33.33
CA ALA A 1129 29.95 37.64 32.15
C ALA A 1129 31.29 38.27 31.76
N SER A 1130 31.42 38.73 30.52
CA SER A 1130 32.59 39.48 30.06
C SER A 1130 32.70 40.86 30.72
N ASN A 1131 31.56 41.46 31.04
CA ASN A 1131 31.45 42.83 31.57
C ASN A 1131 30.63 42.79 32.85
N ASN A 1132 31.01 43.64 33.81
CA ASN A 1132 30.31 43.78 35.08
C ASN A 1132 30.09 42.42 35.80
N ASN A 1133 31.09 41.53 35.70
CA ASN A 1133 30.99 40.12 36.09
C ASN A 1133 30.61 39.93 37.57
N GLU A 1134 31.09 40.81 38.45
CA GLU A 1134 30.80 40.76 39.90
C GLU A 1134 29.30 40.91 40.23
N TYR A 1135 28.51 41.50 39.31
CA TYR A 1135 27.06 41.65 39.45
C TYR A 1135 26.26 40.66 38.57
N ALA A 1136 26.90 39.67 37.94
CA ALA A 1136 26.21 38.69 37.08
C ALA A 1136 25.14 37.88 37.84
N HIS A 1137 25.30 37.73 39.16
CA HIS A 1137 24.33 37.08 40.04
C HIS A 1137 22.97 37.81 40.10
N ASN A 1138 22.91 39.11 39.81
CA ASN A 1138 21.65 39.87 39.73
C ASN A 1138 20.72 39.38 38.61
N ALA A 1139 21.22 38.61 37.63
CA ALA A 1139 20.38 38.01 36.60
C ALA A 1139 19.63 36.75 37.09
N ILE A 1140 20.03 36.18 38.23
CA ILE A 1140 19.55 34.90 38.77
C ILE A 1140 19.13 35.00 40.25
N ASP A 1141 18.89 36.20 40.77
CA ASP A 1141 18.49 36.44 42.16
C ASP A 1141 16.96 36.44 42.39
N ASP A 1142 16.19 36.33 41.30
CA ASP A 1142 14.72 36.44 41.24
C ASP A 1142 14.20 37.70 41.99
N ASN A 1143 14.93 38.80 41.91
CA ASN A 1143 14.50 40.10 42.42
C ASN A 1143 14.18 41.05 41.24
N PRO A 1144 12.91 41.45 41.05
CA PRO A 1144 12.51 42.25 39.89
C PRO A 1144 13.06 43.70 39.90
N THR A 1145 13.72 44.11 40.99
CA THR A 1145 14.30 45.46 41.15
C THR A 1145 15.79 45.52 40.85
N THR A 1146 16.47 44.37 40.71
CA THR A 1146 17.89 44.25 40.39
C THR A 1146 18.06 43.68 38.97
N ALA A 1147 19.19 43.95 38.33
CA ALA A 1147 19.54 43.39 37.03
C ALA A 1147 21.06 43.34 36.89
N TRP A 1148 21.56 42.37 36.12
CA TRP A 1148 22.90 42.47 35.56
C TRP A 1148 22.84 43.31 34.28
N THR A 1149 23.82 44.18 34.07
CA THR A 1149 23.95 44.98 32.86
C THR A 1149 25.40 45.06 32.45
N THR A 1150 25.64 45.13 31.15
CA THR A 1150 26.96 45.42 30.57
C THR A 1150 27.49 46.80 30.98
N VAL A 1151 26.61 47.72 31.44
CA VAL A 1151 26.85 49.14 31.78
C VAL A 1151 27.28 49.98 30.58
N GLU A 1152 28.22 49.46 29.80
CA GLU A 1152 28.72 50.02 28.55
C GLU A 1152 27.78 49.70 27.37
N PRO A 1153 27.85 50.49 26.28
CA PRO A 1153 27.21 50.16 25.01
C PRO A 1153 27.58 48.74 24.54
N GLN A 1154 26.64 48.05 23.88
CA GLN A 1154 26.87 46.69 23.40
C GLN A 1154 28.02 46.68 22.38
N ALA A 1155 28.91 45.68 22.51
CA ALA A 1155 29.95 45.41 21.53
C ALA A 1155 29.95 43.93 21.14
N PRO A 1156 30.31 43.59 19.88
CA PRO A 1156 30.45 42.20 19.46
C PRO A 1156 31.43 41.42 20.35
N ASN A 1157 31.08 40.17 20.65
CA ASN A 1157 31.79 39.25 21.55
C ASN A 1157 31.67 39.50 23.06
N MET A 1158 30.96 40.53 23.51
CA MET A 1158 30.50 40.57 24.91
C MET A 1158 29.62 39.34 25.18
N TRP A 1159 29.68 38.78 26.39
CA TRP A 1159 28.95 37.55 26.71
C TRP A 1159 28.45 37.48 28.15
N PHE A 1160 27.37 36.72 28.35
CA PHE A 1160 26.85 36.28 29.64
C PHE A 1160 26.75 34.74 29.63
N GLN A 1161 27.10 34.09 30.72
CA GLN A 1161 27.09 32.64 30.84
C GLN A 1161 26.46 32.20 32.15
N LEU A 1162 25.56 31.23 32.02
CA LEU A 1162 24.92 30.55 33.13
C LEU A 1162 25.49 29.15 33.30
N ASP A 1163 25.89 28.82 34.52
CA ASP A 1163 26.24 27.49 34.99
C ASP A 1163 25.12 26.99 35.90
N LEU A 1164 24.48 25.89 35.50
CA LEU A 1164 23.38 25.28 36.22
C LEU A 1164 23.82 24.45 37.42
N GLY A 1165 25.13 24.38 37.70
CA GLY A 1165 25.74 23.64 38.81
C GLY A 1165 25.83 22.13 38.57
N ARG A 1166 25.05 21.59 37.64
CA ARG A 1166 25.15 20.22 37.11
C ARG A 1166 24.54 20.13 35.71
N VAL A 1167 24.76 19.00 35.04
CA VAL A 1167 24.13 18.72 33.75
C VAL A 1167 22.62 18.52 33.93
N GLU A 1168 21.83 19.25 33.17
CA GLU A 1168 20.37 19.23 33.20
C GLU A 1168 19.78 19.06 31.80
N SER A 1169 18.58 18.50 31.72
CA SER A 1169 17.82 18.42 30.46
C SER A 1169 17.09 19.74 30.20
N VAL A 1170 17.70 20.64 29.43
CA VAL A 1170 17.20 22.00 29.18
C VAL A 1170 16.48 22.08 27.83
N SER A 1171 15.27 22.63 27.83
CA SER A 1171 14.43 22.80 26.63
C SER A 1171 14.08 24.26 26.33
N GLY A 1172 14.54 25.21 27.13
CA GLY A 1172 14.27 26.62 26.87
C GLY A 1172 15.09 27.57 27.71
N LEU A 1173 15.22 28.80 27.22
CA LEU A 1173 15.84 29.93 27.92
C LEU A 1173 15.03 31.20 27.69
N ARG A 1174 14.67 31.88 28.77
CA ARG A 1174 14.04 33.20 28.76
C ARG A 1174 14.88 34.18 29.57
N LEU A 1175 15.28 35.29 28.94
CA LEU A 1175 15.95 36.41 29.59
C LEU A 1175 15.05 37.64 29.51
N THR A 1176 14.61 38.12 30.66
CA THR A 1176 13.79 39.33 30.78
C THR A 1176 14.72 40.53 30.99
N PRO A 1177 14.71 41.54 30.11
CA PRO A 1177 15.54 42.74 30.25
C PRO A 1177 14.86 43.83 31.10
N PRO A 1178 15.62 44.79 31.65
CA PRO A 1178 15.13 46.14 31.92
C PRO A 1178 14.65 46.82 30.63
N LYS A 1179 13.73 47.78 30.73
CA LYS A 1179 13.03 48.37 29.59
C LYS A 1179 14.01 48.81 28.49
N ASP A 1180 13.82 48.28 27.27
CA ASP A 1180 14.57 48.59 26.05
C ASP A 1180 16.08 48.18 26.03
N GLU A 1181 16.59 47.49 27.07
CA GLU A 1181 18.00 47.02 27.17
C GLU A 1181 18.20 45.58 26.64
N ILE A 1182 17.62 45.28 25.48
CA ILE A 1182 17.73 43.98 24.78
C ILE A 1182 19.00 43.90 23.92
N PRO A 1183 19.52 42.69 23.66
CA PRO A 1183 20.67 42.56 22.79
C PRO A 1183 20.26 42.83 21.34
N LEU A 1184 20.93 43.75 20.63
CA LEU A 1184 20.60 44.07 19.22
C LEU A 1184 20.94 42.88 18.31
N GLY A 1185 22.01 42.14 18.60
CA GLY A 1185 22.30 40.87 17.95
C GLY A 1185 22.90 39.90 18.95
N TYR A 1186 22.48 38.64 18.94
CA TYR A 1186 22.93 37.62 19.89
C TYR A 1186 23.07 36.24 19.26
N ARG A 1187 23.90 35.41 19.90
CA ARG A 1187 23.97 33.96 19.74
C ARG A 1187 23.77 33.32 21.10
N VAL A 1188 22.80 32.42 21.22
CA VAL A 1188 22.68 31.51 22.36
C VAL A 1188 23.31 30.19 21.99
N SER A 1189 24.28 29.76 22.79
CA SER A 1189 24.93 28.45 22.68
C SER A 1189 24.80 27.71 23.99
N ILE A 1190 24.77 26.38 23.93
CA ILE A 1190 24.79 25.52 25.12
C ILE A 1190 25.93 24.54 25.02
N TRP A 1191 26.55 24.20 26.14
CA TRP A 1191 27.61 23.22 26.16
C TRP A 1191 27.01 21.82 26.11
N ASN A 1192 27.22 21.12 25.00
CA ASN A 1192 26.77 19.74 24.84
C ASN A 1192 27.99 18.83 24.96
N GLN A 1193 28.15 18.21 26.13
CA GLN A 1193 29.26 17.29 26.41
C GLN A 1193 29.33 16.13 25.41
N GLN A 1194 28.18 15.68 24.91
CA GLN A 1194 28.09 14.57 23.96
C GLN A 1194 28.44 14.98 22.52
N ALA A 1195 28.30 16.26 22.18
CA ALA A 1195 28.75 16.82 20.89
C ALA A 1195 30.18 17.39 20.96
N GLY A 1196 30.84 17.31 22.12
CA GLY A 1196 32.22 17.73 22.32
C GLY A 1196 32.46 19.24 22.26
N GLY A 1197 31.42 20.07 22.45
CA GLY A 1197 31.59 21.52 22.36
C GLY A 1197 30.32 22.35 22.55
N TRP A 1198 30.48 23.66 22.33
CA TRP A 1198 29.39 24.62 22.29
C TRP A 1198 28.51 24.40 21.06
N GLN A 1199 27.23 24.13 21.30
CA GLN A 1199 26.21 24.00 20.28
C GLN A 1199 25.39 25.28 20.19
N LYS A 1200 25.31 25.88 19.00
CA LYS A 1200 24.47 27.04 18.74
C LYS A 1200 22.99 26.63 18.74
N ILE A 1201 22.17 27.29 19.56
CA ILE A 1201 20.74 27.05 19.70
C ILE A 1201 19.91 28.14 19.02
N ALA A 1202 20.34 29.39 19.15
CA ALA A 1202 19.70 30.50 18.46
C ALA A 1202 20.74 31.53 18.05
N GLU A 1203 20.46 32.24 16.97
CA GLU A 1203 21.27 33.35 16.50
C GLU A 1203 20.37 34.36 15.81
N LYS A 1204 20.43 35.62 16.23
CA LYS A 1204 19.64 36.70 15.64
C LYS A 1204 20.53 37.91 15.50
N GLN A 1205 20.62 38.45 14.28
CA GLN A 1205 21.47 39.60 13.97
C GLN A 1205 20.79 40.90 14.34
N ASN A 1206 19.52 41.10 13.97
CA ASN A 1206 18.75 42.32 14.24
C ASN A 1206 17.54 41.97 15.12
N ASN A 1207 17.74 42.01 16.43
CA ASN A 1207 16.79 41.60 17.44
C ASN A 1207 16.10 42.82 18.08
N THR A 1208 14.77 42.76 18.13
CA THR A 1208 13.89 43.79 18.68
C THR A 1208 13.05 43.28 19.85
N GLU A 1209 13.34 42.08 20.36
CA GLU A 1209 12.54 41.39 21.37
C GLU A 1209 13.43 40.81 22.48
N ALA A 1210 12.84 40.51 23.64
CA ALA A 1210 13.54 39.78 24.69
C ALA A 1210 13.91 38.35 24.22
N ILE A 1211 15.00 37.78 24.75
CA ILE A 1211 15.37 36.40 24.44
C ILE A 1211 14.35 35.48 25.13
N ASN A 1212 13.55 34.76 24.35
CA ASN A 1212 12.63 33.74 24.83
C ASN A 1212 12.60 32.60 23.79
N ILE A 1213 13.41 31.56 24.03
CA ILE A 1213 13.70 30.51 23.06
C ILE A 1213 13.29 29.17 23.67
N SER A 1214 12.57 28.37 22.89
CA SER A 1214 12.31 26.95 23.16
C SER A 1214 13.02 26.09 22.12
N PHE A 1215 13.55 24.95 22.55
CA PHE A 1215 14.27 24.00 21.71
C PHE A 1215 14.08 22.57 22.23
N ALA A 1216 14.40 21.57 21.40
CA ALA A 1216 14.36 20.17 21.83
C ALA A 1216 15.26 19.99 23.07
N PRO A 1217 14.87 19.20 24.09
CA PRO A 1217 15.66 19.05 25.30
C PRO A 1217 17.12 18.65 25.03
N VAL A 1218 18.06 19.41 25.59
CA VAL A 1218 19.50 19.13 25.49
C VAL A 1218 20.10 19.03 26.88
N GLN A 1219 20.89 17.97 27.09
CA GLN A 1219 21.68 17.79 28.29
C GLN A 1219 22.81 18.81 28.32
N THR A 1220 22.73 19.78 29.23
CA THR A 1220 23.72 20.84 29.35
C THR A 1220 23.83 21.35 30.78
N GLN A 1221 25.04 21.72 31.17
CA GLN A 1221 25.30 22.49 32.39
C GLN A 1221 25.46 23.97 32.09
N PHE A 1222 25.92 24.35 30.89
CA PHE A 1222 26.33 25.72 30.58
C PHE A 1222 25.52 26.31 29.43
N LEU A 1223 25.00 27.51 29.62
CA LEU A 1223 24.36 28.32 28.58
C LEU A 1223 25.17 29.60 28.39
N ASN A 1224 25.53 29.94 27.17
CA ASN A 1224 26.29 31.14 26.83
C ASN A 1224 25.50 32.01 25.85
N ILE A 1225 25.43 33.30 26.14
CA ILE A 1225 24.81 34.33 25.31
C ILE A 1225 25.92 35.26 24.87
N GLN A 1226 26.21 35.29 23.57
CA GLN A 1226 27.25 36.13 22.97
C GLN A 1226 26.62 37.22 22.10
N LEU A 1227 27.00 38.47 22.29
CA LEU A 1227 26.55 39.60 21.48
C LEU A 1227 27.26 39.60 20.12
N LEU A 1228 26.52 39.95 19.06
CA LEU A 1228 26.99 39.91 17.68
C LEU A 1228 27.08 41.29 17.04
N GLN A 1229 26.35 42.28 17.56
CA GLN A 1229 26.27 43.61 16.98
C GLN A 1229 26.51 44.71 18.03
N PRO A 1230 27.03 45.87 17.61
CA PRO A 1230 27.12 47.04 18.47
C PRO A 1230 25.77 47.74 18.63
N ALA A 1231 25.50 48.33 19.80
CA ALA A 1231 24.32 49.15 20.06
C ALA A 1231 24.59 50.21 21.14
N GLU A 1232 23.94 51.37 21.04
CA GLU A 1232 24.11 52.49 21.97
C GLU A 1232 23.58 52.20 23.39
N LEU A 1233 22.56 51.35 23.51
CA LEU A 1233 22.02 50.93 24.81
C LEU A 1233 22.74 49.68 25.31
N PRO A 1234 23.01 49.56 26.64
CA PRO A 1234 23.61 48.37 27.21
C PRO A 1234 22.69 47.15 27.06
N PHE A 1235 23.27 45.96 27.06
CA PHE A 1235 22.53 44.71 27.26
C PHE A 1235 22.40 44.43 28.75
N ALA A 1236 21.17 44.15 29.20
CA ALA A 1236 20.89 43.80 30.58
C ALA A 1236 19.90 42.64 30.72
N ILE A 1237 20.07 41.88 31.81
CA ILE A 1237 19.24 40.75 32.19
C ILE A 1237 18.76 41.00 33.62
N ARG A 1238 17.45 41.22 33.76
CA ARG A 1238 16.75 41.31 35.03
C ARG A 1238 16.48 39.92 35.60
N GLU A 1239 16.01 39.00 34.76
CA GLU A 1239 15.69 37.63 35.17
C GLU A 1239 16.07 36.63 34.09
N ALA A 1240 16.81 35.58 34.46
CA ALA A 1240 17.07 34.43 33.63
C ALA A 1240 16.24 33.23 34.11
N ARG A 1241 15.40 32.67 33.22
CA ARG A 1241 14.59 31.48 33.47
C ARG A 1241 14.99 30.39 32.47
N VAL A 1242 15.19 29.18 32.97
CA VAL A 1242 15.62 28.02 32.18
C VAL A 1242 14.54 26.95 32.27
N THR A 1243 13.97 26.56 31.14
CA THR A 1243 12.95 25.51 31.10
C THR A 1243 13.61 24.14 31.07
N LYS A 1244 13.15 23.23 31.95
CA LYS A 1244 13.64 21.85 32.05
C LYS A 1244 12.64 20.86 31.48
N ALA A 1245 13.12 19.74 30.95
CA ALA A 1245 12.25 18.60 30.66
C ALA A 1245 11.67 18.02 31.97
N MET A 1246 10.43 17.52 31.93
CA MET A 1246 9.73 17.05 33.15
C MET A 1246 10.27 15.72 33.72
N THR A 1247 11.29 15.11 33.11
CA THR A 1247 11.84 13.80 33.50
C THR A 1247 12.61 13.79 34.83
N ALA A 1248 13.08 14.95 35.30
CA ALA A 1248 13.82 15.09 36.56
C ALA A 1248 12.96 15.68 37.71
N TRP A 1249 11.66 15.84 37.48
CA TRP A 1249 10.73 16.40 38.46
C TRP A 1249 10.26 15.31 39.43
N VAL A 1250 10.18 15.65 40.71
CA VAL A 1250 9.82 14.72 41.79
C VAL A 1250 8.48 15.09 42.40
N GLY A 1251 7.63 14.09 42.64
CA GLY A 1251 6.38 14.21 43.39
C GLY A 1251 6.52 13.68 44.83
N PRO A 1252 5.43 13.72 45.62
CA PRO A 1252 5.39 13.15 46.96
C PRO A 1252 5.58 11.63 46.91
N MET A 1253 6.50 11.10 47.73
CA MET A 1253 6.78 9.66 47.78
C MET A 1253 5.68 8.93 48.55
N ARG A 1254 5.02 7.93 47.95
CA ARG A 1254 4.28 6.92 48.73
C ARG A 1254 5.29 6.17 49.61
N ALA A 1255 4.99 6.04 50.90
CA ALA A 1255 5.84 5.30 51.82
C ALA A 1255 5.96 3.84 51.35
N GLN A 1256 7.06 3.50 50.68
CA GLN A 1256 7.51 2.11 50.64
C GLN A 1256 7.88 1.73 52.06
N GLU A 1257 7.33 0.62 52.53
CA GLU A 1257 7.65 -0.02 53.79
C GLU A 1257 9.17 -0.02 53.99
N ARG A 1258 9.63 0.79 54.95
CA ARG A 1258 10.95 0.59 55.54
C ARG A 1258 10.90 -0.75 56.25
N ASN A 1259 11.70 -1.71 55.79
CA ASN A 1259 12.27 -2.69 56.70
C ASN A 1259 13.21 -2.00 57.67
#